data_AF-A0A0D6XT92-F1
#
_entry.id   AF-A0A0D6XT92-F1
#
_cell.length_a   1.000
_cell.length_b   1.000
_cell.length_c   1.000
_cell.angle_alpha   90.00
_cell.angle_beta   90.00
_cell.angle_gamma   90.00
#
_symmetry.space_group_name_H-M   'P 1'
#
loop_
_entity.id
_entity.type
_entity.pdbx_description
1 polymer ?
#
loop_
_entity_poly.entity_id
_entity_poly.type
_entity_poly.pdbx_seq_one_letter_code
_entity_poly.pdbx_strand_id
1 'polypeptide(L)'
;MFPKIYHLTASMTQPVRCFDGMILVFSLSENTTVKKEGLEYRGEHLYLINESDLYEIHTQSALLFYLPSALFKTLDIDIFHNDFIIQQPDVISADLTLLFKYYQACEQQTHHAQSLVTHLLKEVTRVPHTYAHSIDNTLHHMIDYISNHIRERITLEILSKKFHVSTSYISTLFKHNLNMNFYDYTASLKIAKSLEDISIHDQKVKTVAELWHYPSATNYIINFKKYMGITPKKYKSLPVNDYELRIPNTISDVNALRRLHIDPISAKQKTTILINDTYINEPPFSFFNLIDIGSFSNIDKIMTEPIFFYKNFANYKLASYIYISEPIENIITDHVQTTIIKLIKLFQAKIPIAMQLTDIQSYHYIVKAIEDLHFLESEHAPLIPASDQKLLLLLDPNMLDAREVAHIKRDVYDMHITISLDVTNYYLNRQAIDDDIVALKPDFYTIDFQKVKDHHKQQSNHETFKKIQWTLYQFLEQNNMRHKTIFLNYDAFYTPEILHNTGLLLKESLKSQPYLAGASITFTQSTDQNRHIALFDSIENKTTFYFLGIMLLNFSKYHCYYGDNYVVTQSLHSYNVLLYNTKSYDQDFYITHQEDQILSPTLISTEILNSQNGAVDSMICPRIKDKSRFPNLLKFKLSQYNTPHFSVDEHDFDNGAYVTKIPAKSVAMVTLYNT
;
A
#
# COMPACT_ATOMS: atom_id res chain seq x y z
N MET A 1 -27.62 -9.51 -16.08
CA MET A 1 -28.12 -10.52 -15.11
C MET A 1 -27.41 -10.25 -13.78
N PHE A 2 -28.06 -10.45 -12.63
CA PHE A 2 -27.50 -10.05 -11.31
C PHE A 2 -27.24 -11.28 -10.42
N PRO A 3 -26.16 -11.30 -9.60
CA PRO A 3 -25.89 -12.39 -8.67
C PRO A 3 -27.03 -12.64 -7.69
N LYS A 4 -27.30 -13.91 -7.37
CA LYS A 4 -28.22 -14.23 -6.26
C LYS A 4 -27.45 -14.17 -4.96
N ILE A 5 -28.04 -13.56 -3.94
CA ILE A 5 -27.39 -13.38 -2.64
C ILE A 5 -28.16 -14.19 -1.60
N TYR A 6 -27.40 -14.94 -0.80
CA TYR A 6 -27.92 -15.74 0.30
C TYR A 6 -27.18 -15.38 1.59
N HIS A 7 -27.87 -15.36 2.71
CA HIS A 7 -27.27 -15.24 4.04
C HIS A 7 -27.28 -16.60 4.72
N LEU A 8 -26.09 -17.16 4.95
CA LEU A 8 -25.89 -18.38 5.71
C LEU A 8 -25.83 -18.03 7.20
N THR A 9 -26.80 -18.52 7.98
CA THR A 9 -26.98 -18.15 9.39
C THR A 9 -26.39 -19.15 10.38
N ALA A 10 -25.92 -20.30 9.89
CA ALA A 10 -25.29 -21.33 10.70
C ALA A 10 -24.42 -22.24 9.81
N SER A 11 -23.47 -22.94 10.42
CA SER A 11 -22.62 -23.92 9.73
C SER A 11 -23.43 -24.94 8.94
N MET A 12 -22.87 -25.35 7.81
CA MET A 12 -23.37 -26.48 7.03
C MET A 12 -23.20 -27.77 7.84
N THR A 13 -24.19 -28.66 7.74
CA THR A 13 -24.18 -29.96 8.42
C THR A 13 -23.63 -31.08 7.54
N GLN A 14 -23.61 -30.85 6.23
CA GLN A 14 -23.13 -31.77 5.21
C GLN A 14 -22.51 -30.99 4.05
N PRO A 15 -21.48 -31.55 3.39
CA PRO A 15 -20.87 -30.94 2.22
C PRO A 15 -21.84 -30.96 1.03
N VAL A 16 -21.77 -29.93 0.20
CA VAL A 16 -22.58 -29.76 -1.01
C VAL A 16 -21.64 -29.49 -2.18
N ARG A 17 -22.00 -29.96 -3.37
CA ARG A 17 -21.24 -29.65 -4.58
C ARG A 17 -21.77 -28.37 -5.24
N CYS A 18 -20.87 -27.51 -5.69
CA CYS A 18 -21.22 -26.34 -6.47
C CYS A 18 -21.68 -26.78 -7.87
N PHE A 19 -22.89 -26.40 -8.25
CA PHE A 19 -23.48 -26.75 -9.55
C PHE A 19 -23.78 -25.47 -10.32
N ASP A 20 -23.46 -25.47 -11.62
CA ASP A 20 -23.90 -24.46 -12.60
C ASP A 20 -23.46 -23.00 -12.31
N GLY A 21 -22.28 -22.82 -11.71
CA GLY A 21 -21.77 -21.49 -11.39
C GLY A 21 -20.62 -21.49 -10.41
N MET A 22 -20.35 -20.31 -9.85
CA MET A 22 -19.35 -20.08 -8.81
C MET A 22 -20.00 -19.42 -7.60
N ILE A 23 -19.44 -19.60 -6.42
CA ILE A 23 -19.91 -18.97 -5.18
C ILE A 23 -18.78 -18.19 -4.54
N LEU A 24 -19.01 -16.90 -4.31
CA LEU A 24 -18.17 -16.07 -3.44
C LEU A 24 -18.76 -16.08 -2.04
N VAL A 25 -17.98 -16.60 -1.08
CA VAL A 25 -18.33 -16.65 0.34
C VAL A 25 -17.69 -15.45 1.02
N PHE A 26 -18.51 -14.48 1.37
CA PHE A 26 -18.11 -13.29 2.11
C PHE A 26 -18.39 -13.51 3.60
N SER A 27 -17.33 -13.65 4.39
CA SER A 27 -17.45 -13.92 5.82
C SER A 27 -17.97 -12.70 6.58
N LEU A 28 -18.95 -12.90 7.47
CA LEU A 28 -19.41 -11.90 8.44
C LEU A 28 -18.99 -12.26 9.88
N SER A 29 -18.16 -13.29 10.05
CA SER A 29 -17.69 -13.75 11.37
C SER A 29 -16.19 -14.05 11.37
N GLU A 30 -15.51 -13.86 12.50
CA GLU A 30 -14.04 -13.98 12.59
C GLU A 30 -13.52 -15.42 12.44
N ASN A 31 -14.38 -16.43 12.65
CA ASN A 31 -14.02 -17.86 12.66
C ASN A 31 -14.60 -18.66 11.49
N THR A 32 -14.90 -18.01 10.35
CA THR A 32 -15.36 -18.74 9.16
C THR A 32 -14.24 -19.63 8.63
N THR A 33 -14.57 -20.90 8.45
CA THR A 33 -13.70 -21.86 7.75
C THR A 33 -14.47 -22.45 6.58
N VAL A 34 -13.80 -22.58 5.45
CA VAL A 34 -14.37 -23.19 4.25
C VAL A 34 -13.55 -24.39 3.90
N LYS A 35 -14.17 -25.56 3.83
CA LYS A 35 -13.53 -26.79 3.39
C LYS A 35 -13.88 -27.02 1.93
N LYS A 36 -12.89 -27.14 1.05
CA LYS A 36 -13.07 -27.44 -0.40
C LYS A 36 -12.28 -28.68 -0.77
N GLU A 37 -12.94 -29.66 -1.38
CA GLU A 37 -12.36 -30.96 -1.77
C GLU A 37 -11.55 -31.63 -0.64
N GLY A 38 -11.96 -31.40 0.62
CA GLY A 38 -11.30 -31.96 1.81
C GLY A 38 -10.26 -31.05 2.47
N LEU A 39 -9.81 -29.99 1.78
CA LEU A 39 -8.86 -29.00 2.29
C LEU A 39 -9.57 -27.90 3.05
N GLU A 40 -9.11 -27.61 4.25
CA GLU A 40 -9.68 -26.57 5.10
C GLU A 40 -8.92 -25.25 4.92
N TYR A 41 -9.66 -24.20 4.58
CA TYR A 41 -9.17 -22.83 4.43
C TYR A 41 -9.68 -22.00 5.61
N ARG A 42 -8.77 -21.28 6.27
CA ARG A 42 -9.04 -20.46 7.47
C ARG A 42 -8.39 -19.09 7.34
N GLY A 43 -8.89 -18.11 8.10
CA GLY A 43 -8.25 -16.80 8.25
C GLY A 43 -8.49 -15.81 7.11
N GLU A 44 -9.21 -16.22 6.06
CA GLU A 44 -9.62 -15.35 4.97
C GLU A 44 -11.04 -14.79 5.21
N HIS A 45 -11.30 -13.58 4.74
CA HIS A 45 -12.63 -12.96 4.80
C HIS A 45 -13.47 -13.23 3.55
N LEU A 46 -12.84 -13.71 2.49
CA LEU A 46 -13.46 -13.97 1.21
C LEU A 46 -12.92 -15.28 0.64
N TYR A 47 -13.82 -16.21 0.32
CA TYR A 47 -13.48 -17.49 -0.30
C TYR A 47 -14.17 -17.62 -1.64
N LEU A 48 -13.48 -18.27 -2.58
CA LEU A 48 -14.05 -18.68 -3.85
C LEU A 48 -14.26 -20.20 -3.88
N ILE A 49 -15.47 -20.58 -4.26
CA ILE A 49 -15.87 -21.94 -4.60
C ILE A 49 -16.10 -21.98 -6.12
N ASN A 50 -15.29 -22.77 -6.81
CA ASN A 50 -15.35 -22.93 -8.26
C ASN A 50 -16.52 -23.82 -8.68
N GLU A 51 -16.74 -23.92 -9.99
CA GLU A 51 -17.68 -24.89 -10.55
C GLU A 51 -17.23 -26.31 -10.16
N SER A 52 -18.18 -27.17 -9.83
CA SER A 52 -17.96 -28.55 -9.40
C SER A 52 -17.22 -28.75 -8.08
N ASP A 53 -16.70 -27.74 -7.39
CA ASP A 53 -16.07 -27.91 -6.06
C ASP A 53 -17.05 -28.53 -5.06
N LEU A 54 -16.62 -29.57 -4.33
CA LEU A 54 -17.29 -30.05 -3.12
C LEU A 54 -16.88 -29.16 -1.95
N TYR A 55 -17.84 -28.49 -1.32
CA TYR A 55 -17.56 -27.53 -0.26
C TYR A 55 -18.43 -27.71 0.99
N GLU A 56 -17.89 -27.26 2.12
CA GLU A 56 -18.57 -27.18 3.40
C GLU A 56 -18.14 -25.87 4.09
N ILE A 57 -19.11 -25.07 4.54
CA ILE A 57 -18.85 -23.78 5.18
C ILE A 57 -19.21 -23.89 6.66
N HIS A 58 -18.24 -23.66 7.53
CA HIS A 58 -18.44 -23.59 8.98
C HIS A 58 -18.31 -22.14 9.42
N THR A 59 -19.43 -21.53 9.80
CA THR A 59 -19.50 -20.10 10.12
C THR A 59 -20.70 -19.81 11.01
N GLN A 60 -20.61 -18.73 11.78
CA GLN A 60 -21.78 -18.16 12.47
C GLN A 60 -22.62 -17.31 11.51
N SER A 61 -21.99 -16.68 10.52
CA SER A 61 -22.66 -15.78 9.59
C SER A 61 -21.78 -15.53 8.36
N ALA A 62 -22.33 -15.75 7.17
CA ALA A 62 -21.68 -15.42 5.91
C ALA A 62 -22.68 -15.06 4.81
N LEU A 63 -22.27 -14.23 3.85
CA LEU A 63 -23.04 -13.97 2.65
C LEU A 63 -22.46 -14.77 1.49
N LEU A 64 -23.35 -15.42 0.74
CA LEU A 64 -23.00 -16.22 -0.42
C LEU A 64 -23.52 -15.51 -1.67
N PHE A 65 -22.62 -15.08 -2.53
CA PHE A 65 -22.95 -14.50 -3.82
C PHE A 65 -22.81 -15.60 -4.88
N TYR A 66 -23.95 -16.11 -5.31
CA TYR A 66 -24.02 -17.10 -6.38
C TYR A 66 -23.96 -16.41 -7.74
N LEU A 67 -22.99 -16.84 -8.54
CA LEU A 67 -22.73 -16.38 -9.89
C LEU A 67 -23.09 -17.52 -10.85
N PRO A 68 -24.28 -17.52 -11.48
CA PRO A 68 -24.67 -18.56 -12.42
C PRO A 68 -23.76 -18.59 -13.66
N SER A 69 -23.55 -19.77 -14.24
CA SER A 69 -22.71 -20.01 -15.42
C SER A 69 -23.01 -19.09 -16.61
N ALA A 70 -24.29 -18.71 -16.79
CA ALA A 70 -24.70 -17.80 -17.84
C ALA A 70 -24.12 -16.38 -17.73
N LEU A 71 -23.76 -15.91 -16.53
CA LEU A 71 -23.05 -14.65 -16.37
C LEU A 71 -21.69 -14.69 -17.08
N PHE A 72 -20.97 -15.79 -16.90
CA PHE A 72 -19.65 -16.00 -17.49
C PHE A 72 -19.73 -16.24 -19.01
N LYS A 73 -20.78 -16.94 -19.46
CA LYS A 73 -21.04 -17.15 -20.89
C LYS A 73 -21.16 -15.84 -21.68
N THR A 74 -21.74 -14.78 -21.09
CA THR A 74 -21.82 -13.46 -21.77
C THR A 74 -20.47 -12.79 -21.99
N LEU A 75 -19.43 -13.23 -21.29
CA LEU A 75 -18.08 -12.70 -21.35
C LEU A 75 -17.08 -13.69 -21.99
N ASP A 76 -17.57 -14.81 -22.53
CA ASP A 76 -16.76 -15.88 -23.10
C ASP A 76 -15.74 -16.47 -22.10
N ILE A 77 -16.14 -16.57 -20.82
CA ILE A 77 -15.32 -17.15 -19.76
C ILE A 77 -15.76 -18.60 -19.52
N ASP A 78 -14.81 -19.53 -19.66
CA ASP A 78 -15.02 -20.96 -19.39
C ASP A 78 -14.72 -21.31 -17.93
N ILE A 79 -15.78 -21.52 -17.16
CA ILE A 79 -15.72 -21.95 -15.76
C ILE A 79 -15.85 -23.47 -15.57
N PHE A 80 -16.17 -24.23 -16.61
CA PHE A 80 -16.38 -25.68 -16.49
C PHE A 80 -15.06 -26.46 -16.59
N HIS A 81 -14.08 -25.89 -17.29
CA HIS A 81 -12.76 -26.49 -17.49
C HIS A 81 -11.63 -25.77 -16.76
N ASN A 82 -11.88 -24.60 -16.16
CA ASN A 82 -10.87 -23.85 -15.43
C ASN A 82 -11.34 -23.55 -14.01
N ASP A 83 -10.45 -23.78 -13.05
CA ASP A 83 -10.61 -23.24 -11.70
C ASP A 83 -9.97 -21.85 -11.63
N PHE A 84 -10.41 -21.03 -10.69
CA PHE A 84 -9.88 -19.68 -10.48
C PHE A 84 -9.49 -19.47 -9.02
N ILE A 85 -8.63 -18.47 -8.79
CA ILE A 85 -8.25 -18.00 -7.46
C ILE A 85 -8.41 -16.50 -7.34
N ILE A 86 -8.67 -16.04 -6.13
CA ILE A 86 -8.77 -14.62 -5.81
C ILE A 86 -7.36 -14.03 -5.71
N GLN A 87 -7.07 -13.02 -6.54
CA GLN A 87 -5.81 -12.26 -6.51
C GLN A 87 -5.96 -10.91 -5.78
N GLN A 88 -7.13 -10.29 -5.88
CA GLN A 88 -7.42 -8.97 -5.32
C GLN A 88 -8.61 -9.04 -4.36
N PRO A 89 -8.44 -9.65 -3.17
CA PRO A 89 -9.55 -9.85 -2.23
C PRO A 89 -10.17 -8.52 -1.81
N ASP A 90 -9.37 -7.47 -1.61
CA ASP A 90 -9.85 -6.13 -1.22
C ASP A 90 -10.79 -5.51 -2.27
N VAL A 91 -10.44 -5.64 -3.56
CA VAL A 91 -11.25 -5.10 -4.68
C VAL A 91 -12.55 -5.87 -4.82
N ILE A 92 -12.48 -7.20 -4.85
CA ILE A 92 -13.67 -8.06 -4.94
C ILE A 92 -14.59 -7.82 -3.73
N SER A 93 -14.03 -7.65 -2.54
CA SER A 93 -14.80 -7.36 -1.33
C SER A 93 -15.56 -6.04 -1.41
N ALA A 94 -14.92 -4.99 -1.93
CA ALA A 94 -15.56 -3.69 -2.16
C ALA A 94 -16.71 -3.82 -3.19
N ASP A 95 -16.47 -4.54 -4.28
CA ASP A 95 -17.48 -4.80 -5.31
C ASP A 95 -18.68 -5.57 -4.72
N LEU A 96 -18.44 -6.61 -3.93
CA LEU A 96 -19.48 -7.39 -3.27
C LEU A 96 -20.29 -6.54 -2.28
N THR A 97 -19.63 -5.68 -1.50
CA THR A 97 -20.33 -4.75 -0.60
C THR A 97 -21.21 -3.78 -1.38
N LEU A 98 -20.73 -3.24 -2.50
CA LEU A 98 -21.49 -2.32 -3.32
C LEU A 98 -22.64 -3.03 -4.07
N LEU A 99 -22.42 -4.25 -4.58
CA LEU A 99 -23.48 -5.09 -5.15
C LEU A 99 -24.55 -5.42 -4.12
N PHE A 100 -24.17 -5.71 -2.87
CA PHE A 100 -25.14 -5.93 -1.81
C PHE A 100 -25.99 -4.69 -1.55
N LYS A 101 -25.40 -3.50 -1.56
CA LYS A 101 -26.16 -2.23 -1.45
C LYS A 101 -27.16 -2.06 -2.59
N TYR A 102 -26.75 -2.29 -3.84
CA TYR A 102 -27.67 -2.27 -4.98
C TYR A 102 -28.79 -3.31 -4.84
N TYR A 103 -28.47 -4.49 -4.30
CA TYR A 103 -29.46 -5.52 -4.04
C TYR A 103 -30.48 -5.10 -2.99
N GLN A 104 -30.03 -4.51 -1.87
CA GLN A 104 -30.89 -4.00 -0.79
C GLN A 104 -31.80 -2.87 -1.26
N ALA A 105 -31.27 -1.97 -2.11
CA ALA A 105 -32.01 -0.87 -2.72
C ALA A 105 -32.97 -1.31 -3.84
N CYS A 106 -32.95 -2.58 -4.26
CA CYS A 106 -33.68 -3.08 -5.43
C CYS A 106 -33.31 -2.39 -6.75
N GLU A 107 -32.03 -2.02 -6.91
CA GLU A 107 -31.48 -1.32 -8.06
C GLU A 107 -30.66 -2.23 -8.99
N GLN A 108 -30.94 -3.55 -8.97
CA GLN A 108 -30.14 -4.55 -9.69
C GLN A 108 -30.12 -4.33 -11.21
N GLN A 109 -31.16 -3.70 -11.79
CA GLN A 109 -31.27 -3.47 -13.23
C GLN A 109 -30.58 -2.18 -13.70
N THR A 110 -29.99 -1.38 -12.81
CA THR A 110 -29.29 -0.16 -13.21
C THR A 110 -28.03 -0.47 -14.01
N HIS A 111 -27.64 0.45 -14.92
CA HIS A 111 -26.42 0.31 -15.71
C HIS A 111 -25.17 0.16 -14.83
N HIS A 112 -25.09 0.92 -13.73
CA HIS A 112 -23.98 0.85 -12.78
C HIS A 112 -23.89 -0.52 -12.11
N ALA A 113 -25.01 -1.07 -11.63
CA ALA A 113 -25.04 -2.41 -11.05
C ALA A 113 -24.60 -3.49 -12.05
N GLN A 114 -25.06 -3.42 -13.31
CA GLN A 114 -24.65 -4.38 -14.34
C GLN A 114 -23.17 -4.24 -14.74
N SER A 115 -22.65 -3.01 -14.79
CA SER A 115 -21.22 -2.74 -15.02
C SER A 115 -20.37 -3.30 -13.88
N LEU A 116 -20.83 -3.17 -12.64
CA LEU A 116 -20.14 -3.69 -11.46
C LEU A 116 -20.11 -5.23 -11.45
N VAL A 117 -21.22 -5.89 -11.84
CA VAL A 117 -21.23 -7.35 -12.03
C VAL A 117 -20.20 -7.75 -13.08
N THR A 118 -20.13 -7.03 -14.20
CA THR A 118 -19.16 -7.31 -15.26
C THR A 118 -17.71 -7.14 -14.78
N HIS A 119 -17.45 -6.10 -13.98
CA HIS A 119 -16.15 -5.87 -13.35
C HIS A 119 -15.78 -7.01 -12.39
N LEU A 120 -16.70 -7.37 -11.49
CA LEU A 120 -16.53 -8.48 -10.55
C LEU A 120 -16.18 -9.79 -11.26
N LEU A 121 -16.92 -10.15 -12.31
CA LEU A 121 -16.70 -11.40 -13.04
C LEU A 121 -15.29 -11.45 -13.63
N LYS A 122 -14.79 -10.33 -14.18
CA LYS A 122 -13.43 -10.24 -14.74
C LYS A 122 -12.36 -10.34 -13.65
N GLU A 123 -12.55 -9.68 -12.50
CA GLU A 123 -11.58 -9.75 -11.41
C GLU A 123 -11.52 -11.13 -10.75
N VAL A 124 -12.67 -11.80 -10.60
CA VAL A 124 -12.74 -13.17 -10.06
C VAL A 124 -12.09 -14.19 -11.00
N THR A 125 -12.13 -13.95 -12.32
CA THR A 125 -11.66 -14.90 -13.35
C THR A 125 -10.35 -14.48 -14.01
N ARG A 126 -9.64 -13.53 -13.41
CA ARG A 126 -8.44 -12.89 -13.98
C ARG A 126 -7.28 -13.87 -14.22
N VAL A 127 -7.12 -14.87 -13.36
CA VAL A 127 -6.04 -15.85 -13.44
C VAL A 127 -6.64 -17.25 -13.30
N PRO A 128 -6.58 -18.08 -14.36
CA PRO A 128 -6.92 -19.49 -14.21
C PRO A 128 -5.89 -20.16 -13.31
N HIS A 129 -6.37 -21.00 -12.42
CA HIS A 129 -5.60 -21.77 -11.47
C HIS A 129 -5.74 -23.24 -11.81
N THR A 130 -4.63 -23.94 -11.91
CA THR A 130 -4.65 -25.40 -11.79
C THR A 130 -4.40 -25.69 -10.33
N TYR A 131 -5.26 -26.48 -9.65
CA TYR A 131 -4.94 -26.97 -8.32
C TYR A 131 -3.59 -27.72 -8.36
N ALA A 132 -2.49 -27.01 -8.14
CA ALA A 132 -1.23 -27.62 -7.77
C ALA A 132 -1.44 -28.04 -6.33
N HIS A 133 -1.99 -29.24 -6.14
CA HIS A 133 -2.15 -29.85 -4.82
C HIS A 133 -0.74 -30.06 -4.22
N SER A 134 -0.20 -29.02 -3.60
CA SER A 134 1.08 -29.04 -2.88
C SER A 134 1.00 -29.83 -1.56
N ILE A 135 -0.18 -30.39 -1.26
CA ILE A 135 -0.41 -31.33 -0.16
C ILE A 135 -0.40 -32.74 -0.77
N ASP A 136 0.77 -33.34 -0.76
CA ASP A 136 1.06 -34.68 -1.26
C ASP A 136 0.42 -35.76 -0.37
N ASN A 137 -0.91 -35.87 -0.41
CA ASN A 137 -1.68 -36.86 0.32
C ASN A 137 -2.53 -37.70 -0.63
N THR A 138 -2.50 -39.02 -0.43
CA THR A 138 -3.17 -40.08 -1.20
C THR A 138 -4.60 -39.75 -1.65
N LEU A 139 -5.38 -39.04 -0.84
CA LEU A 139 -6.75 -38.64 -1.20
C LEU A 139 -6.80 -37.66 -2.38
N HIS A 140 -5.92 -36.64 -2.43
CA HIS A 140 -5.94 -35.63 -3.49
C HIS A 140 -5.53 -36.25 -4.83
N HIS A 141 -4.52 -37.11 -4.82
CA HIS A 141 -4.17 -37.88 -6.02
C HIS A 141 -5.32 -38.76 -6.52
N MET A 142 -6.14 -39.32 -5.61
CA MET A 142 -7.36 -40.04 -5.99
C MET A 142 -8.42 -39.10 -6.58
N ILE A 143 -8.63 -37.92 -6.00
CA ILE A 143 -9.56 -36.90 -6.51
C ILE A 143 -9.13 -36.45 -7.92
N ASP A 144 -7.86 -36.16 -8.13
CA ASP A 144 -7.29 -35.78 -9.43
C ASP A 144 -7.47 -36.88 -10.46
N TYR A 145 -7.17 -38.12 -10.08
CA TYR A 145 -7.40 -39.28 -10.95
C TYR A 145 -8.90 -39.41 -11.31
N ILE A 146 -9.79 -39.24 -10.33
CA ILE A 146 -11.23 -39.32 -10.57
C ILE A 146 -11.68 -38.21 -11.52
N SER A 147 -11.21 -36.98 -11.34
CA SER A 147 -11.55 -35.83 -12.18
C SER A 147 -11.09 -36.06 -13.63
N ASN A 148 -9.84 -36.46 -13.82
CA ASN A 148 -9.26 -36.71 -15.15
C ASN A 148 -9.90 -37.91 -15.88
N HIS A 149 -10.38 -38.90 -15.15
CA HIS A 149 -11.02 -40.10 -15.70
C HIS A 149 -12.54 -40.14 -15.48
N ILE A 150 -13.17 -39.00 -15.17
CA ILE A 150 -14.59 -38.97 -14.73
C ILE A 150 -15.56 -39.48 -15.82
N ARG A 151 -15.16 -39.37 -17.08
CA ARG A 151 -15.91 -39.89 -18.23
C ARG A 151 -15.79 -41.40 -18.38
N GLU A 152 -14.93 -42.08 -17.63
CA GLU A 152 -14.75 -43.53 -17.67
C GLU A 152 -15.56 -44.24 -16.56
N ARG A 153 -15.49 -45.58 -16.56
CA ARG A 153 -16.01 -46.40 -15.45
C ARG A 153 -15.00 -46.39 -14.30
N ILE A 154 -15.26 -45.60 -13.27
CA ILE A 154 -14.46 -45.58 -12.04
C ILE A 154 -15.15 -46.42 -10.96
N THR A 155 -14.41 -47.36 -10.36
CA THR A 155 -14.86 -48.16 -9.22
C THR A 155 -13.81 -48.18 -8.10
N LEU A 156 -14.21 -48.59 -6.90
CA LEU A 156 -13.28 -48.73 -5.76
C LEU A 156 -12.17 -49.74 -6.07
N GLU A 157 -12.45 -50.80 -6.82
CA GLU A 157 -11.44 -51.80 -7.21
C GLU A 157 -10.38 -51.22 -8.14
N ILE A 158 -10.76 -50.30 -9.04
CA ILE A 158 -9.82 -49.63 -9.94
C ILE A 158 -8.89 -48.72 -9.13
N LEU A 159 -9.45 -47.90 -8.25
CA LEU A 159 -8.65 -47.03 -7.38
C LEU A 159 -7.77 -47.83 -6.42
N SER A 160 -8.30 -48.91 -5.84
CA SER A 160 -7.55 -49.81 -4.95
C SER A 160 -6.30 -50.37 -5.62
N LYS A 161 -6.43 -50.84 -6.87
CA LYS A 161 -5.30 -51.32 -7.66
C LYS A 161 -4.32 -50.22 -8.05
N LYS A 162 -4.83 -49.05 -8.45
CA LYS A 162 -4.01 -47.91 -8.91
C LYS A 162 -3.18 -47.28 -7.79
N PHE A 163 -3.77 -47.15 -6.60
CA PHE A 163 -3.16 -46.48 -5.45
C PHE A 163 -2.60 -47.46 -4.41
N HIS A 164 -2.63 -48.76 -4.69
CA HIS A 164 -2.10 -49.82 -3.80
C HIS A 164 -2.67 -49.79 -2.38
N VAL A 165 -3.97 -49.49 -2.23
CA VAL A 165 -4.68 -49.44 -0.95
C VAL A 165 -5.95 -50.30 -0.98
N SER A 166 -6.46 -50.71 0.19
CA SER A 166 -7.71 -51.47 0.24
C SER A 166 -8.94 -50.62 -0.11
N THR A 167 -9.98 -51.24 -0.68
CA THR A 167 -11.27 -50.58 -0.95
C THR A 167 -11.93 -50.02 0.31
N SER A 168 -11.77 -50.71 1.44
CA SER A 168 -12.21 -50.25 2.76
C SER A 168 -11.51 -48.97 3.18
N TYR A 169 -10.18 -48.88 2.99
CA TYR A 169 -9.42 -47.69 3.32
C TYR A 169 -9.85 -46.48 2.48
N ILE A 170 -10.08 -46.67 1.17
CA ILE A 170 -10.61 -45.61 0.30
C ILE A 170 -11.98 -45.14 0.81
N SER A 171 -12.86 -46.07 1.16
CA SER A 171 -14.19 -45.73 1.67
C SER A 171 -14.11 -44.92 2.96
N THR A 172 -13.20 -45.28 3.87
CA THR A 172 -12.91 -44.51 5.09
C THR A 172 -12.32 -43.14 4.77
N LEU A 173 -11.38 -43.02 3.84
CA LEU A 173 -10.78 -41.74 3.44
C LEU A 173 -11.85 -40.77 2.92
N PHE A 174 -12.68 -41.20 1.98
CA PHE A 174 -13.78 -40.38 1.45
C PHE A 174 -14.74 -39.97 2.57
N LYS A 175 -15.16 -40.92 3.40
CA LYS A 175 -16.12 -40.63 4.47
C LYS A 175 -15.55 -39.70 5.55
N HIS A 176 -14.28 -39.84 5.92
CA HIS A 176 -13.64 -39.05 6.96
C HIS A 176 -13.23 -37.67 6.47
N ASN A 177 -12.59 -37.59 5.31
CA ASN A 177 -12.00 -36.34 4.81
C ASN A 177 -13.00 -35.50 4.02
N LEU A 178 -13.92 -36.12 3.27
CA LEU A 178 -14.90 -35.41 2.44
C LEU A 178 -16.32 -35.43 3.02
N ASN A 179 -16.55 -36.10 4.16
CA ASN A 179 -17.88 -36.34 4.73
C ASN A 179 -18.92 -36.92 3.73
N MET A 180 -18.43 -37.55 2.66
CA MET A 180 -19.23 -38.11 1.56
C MET A 180 -18.65 -39.47 1.18
N ASN A 181 -19.49 -40.46 0.85
CA ASN A 181 -18.96 -41.74 0.37
C ASN A 181 -18.51 -41.63 -1.10
N PHE A 182 -17.65 -42.55 -1.54
CA PHE A 182 -17.08 -42.59 -2.88
C PHE A 182 -18.13 -42.57 -4.02
N TYR A 183 -19.22 -43.32 -3.86
CA TYR A 183 -20.27 -43.40 -4.89
C TYR A 183 -21.04 -42.08 -5.02
N ASP A 184 -21.36 -41.45 -3.90
CA ASP A 184 -22.02 -40.13 -3.90
C ASP A 184 -21.09 -39.04 -4.43
N TYR A 185 -19.79 -39.12 -4.12
CA TYR A 185 -18.79 -38.20 -4.64
C TYR A 185 -18.70 -38.26 -6.16
N THR A 186 -18.48 -39.45 -6.71
CA THR A 186 -18.35 -39.65 -8.16
C THR A 186 -19.65 -39.34 -8.90
N ALA A 187 -20.81 -39.74 -8.34
CA ALA A 187 -22.10 -39.45 -8.96
C ALA A 187 -22.42 -37.95 -8.96
N SER A 188 -22.14 -37.22 -7.88
CA SER A 188 -22.34 -35.76 -7.84
C SER A 188 -21.40 -35.02 -8.79
N LEU A 189 -20.13 -35.43 -8.87
CA LEU A 189 -19.15 -34.84 -9.79
C LEU A 189 -19.53 -35.08 -11.26
N LYS A 190 -19.96 -36.30 -11.61
CA LYS A 190 -20.50 -36.61 -12.95
C LYS A 190 -21.68 -35.73 -13.31
N ILE A 191 -22.60 -35.51 -12.37
CA ILE A 191 -23.74 -34.61 -12.60
C ILE A 191 -23.25 -33.18 -12.86
N ALA A 192 -22.35 -32.65 -12.02
CA ALA A 192 -21.81 -31.29 -12.17
C ALA A 192 -21.17 -31.08 -13.55
N LYS A 193 -20.24 -31.95 -13.93
CA LYS A 193 -19.56 -31.84 -15.23
C LYS A 193 -20.47 -32.12 -16.43
N SER A 194 -21.54 -32.90 -16.26
CA SER A 194 -22.54 -33.10 -17.33
C SER A 194 -23.45 -31.90 -17.59
N LEU A 195 -23.42 -30.87 -16.73
CA LEU A 195 -24.29 -29.70 -16.89
C LEU A 195 -23.97 -28.92 -18.15
N GLU A 196 -22.69 -28.82 -18.53
CA GLU A 196 -22.26 -28.16 -19.77
C GLU A 196 -22.93 -28.78 -21.01
N ASP A 197 -22.98 -30.11 -21.10
CA ASP A 197 -23.63 -30.81 -22.21
C ASP A 197 -25.13 -30.49 -22.29
N ILE A 198 -25.76 -30.24 -21.15
CA ILE A 198 -27.19 -29.94 -21.05
C ILE A 198 -27.49 -28.47 -21.29
N SER A 199 -26.69 -27.55 -20.74
CA SER A 199 -26.96 -26.11 -20.69
C SER A 199 -26.28 -25.35 -21.84
N ILE A 200 -25.09 -25.76 -22.25
CA ILE A 200 -24.32 -25.11 -23.32
C ILE A 200 -24.56 -25.81 -24.66
N HIS A 201 -24.45 -27.13 -24.70
CA HIS A 201 -24.56 -27.91 -25.93
C HIS A 201 -25.99 -28.39 -26.26
N ASP A 202 -26.97 -28.10 -25.40
CA ASP A 202 -28.38 -28.50 -25.51
C ASP A 202 -28.60 -29.98 -25.86
N GLN A 203 -27.72 -30.87 -25.41
CA GLN A 203 -27.78 -32.28 -25.76
C GLN A 203 -28.99 -32.99 -25.16
N LYS A 204 -29.50 -34.01 -25.85
CA LYS A 204 -30.63 -34.82 -25.34
C LYS A 204 -30.16 -35.61 -24.12
N VAL A 205 -31.02 -35.71 -23.10
CA VAL A 205 -30.73 -36.44 -21.84
C VAL A 205 -30.24 -37.87 -22.08
N LYS A 206 -30.76 -38.55 -23.11
CA LYS A 206 -30.29 -39.89 -23.51
C LYS A 206 -28.82 -39.89 -23.93
N THR A 207 -28.42 -38.93 -24.76
CA THR A 207 -27.04 -38.75 -25.24
C THR A 207 -26.10 -38.40 -24.09
N VAL A 208 -26.51 -37.50 -23.19
CA VAL A 208 -25.72 -37.17 -22.00
C VAL A 208 -25.54 -38.40 -21.11
N ALA A 209 -26.60 -39.18 -20.88
CA ALA A 209 -26.48 -40.42 -20.10
C ALA A 209 -25.50 -41.42 -20.73
N GLU A 210 -25.48 -41.54 -22.07
CA GLU A 210 -24.53 -42.38 -22.80
C GLU A 210 -23.08 -41.85 -22.69
N LEU A 211 -22.85 -40.55 -22.91
CA LEU A 211 -21.54 -39.90 -22.82
C LEU A 211 -20.91 -40.02 -21.43
N TRP A 212 -21.72 -39.90 -20.38
CA TRP A 212 -21.28 -39.98 -18.99
C TRP A 212 -21.33 -41.42 -18.42
N HIS A 213 -21.55 -42.40 -19.29
CA HIS A 213 -21.56 -43.84 -19.01
C HIS A 213 -22.54 -44.25 -17.90
N TYR A 214 -23.73 -43.64 -17.89
CA TYR A 214 -24.83 -44.12 -17.06
C TYR A 214 -25.47 -45.36 -17.71
N PRO A 215 -25.85 -46.38 -16.93
CA PRO A 215 -26.48 -47.61 -17.48
C PRO A 215 -27.76 -47.36 -18.26
N SER A 216 -28.48 -46.29 -17.93
CA SER A 216 -29.65 -45.84 -18.66
C SER A 216 -29.90 -44.35 -18.42
N ALA A 217 -30.68 -43.72 -19.30
CA ALA A 217 -31.17 -42.35 -19.10
C ALA A 217 -31.97 -42.20 -17.80
N THR A 218 -32.66 -43.27 -17.36
CA THR A 218 -33.41 -43.28 -16.09
C THR A 218 -32.47 -43.14 -14.89
N ASN A 219 -31.34 -43.85 -14.88
CA ASN A 219 -30.34 -43.74 -13.81
C ASN A 219 -29.73 -42.32 -13.75
N TYR A 220 -29.46 -41.71 -14.91
CA TYR A 220 -29.02 -40.32 -14.98
C TYR A 220 -30.07 -39.37 -14.40
N ILE A 221 -31.33 -39.49 -14.81
CA ILE A 221 -32.42 -38.63 -14.32
C ILE A 221 -32.62 -38.75 -12.81
N ILE A 222 -32.51 -39.96 -12.25
CA ILE A 222 -32.63 -40.19 -10.81
C ILE A 222 -31.49 -39.48 -10.06
N ASN A 223 -30.24 -39.67 -10.48
CA ASN A 223 -29.09 -39.03 -9.84
C ASN A 223 -29.10 -37.51 -10.04
N PHE A 224 -29.44 -37.03 -11.23
CA PHE A 224 -29.61 -35.61 -11.50
C PHE A 224 -30.65 -35.01 -10.56
N LYS A 225 -31.84 -35.63 -10.44
CA LYS A 225 -32.88 -35.17 -9.53
C LYS A 225 -32.46 -35.23 -8.06
N LYS A 226 -31.66 -36.23 -7.68
CA LYS A 226 -31.12 -36.36 -6.31
C LYS A 226 -30.22 -35.18 -5.96
N TYR A 227 -29.26 -34.81 -6.82
CA TYR A 227 -28.27 -33.77 -6.51
C TYR A 227 -28.75 -32.36 -6.89
N MET A 228 -29.36 -32.17 -8.06
CA MET A 228 -29.88 -30.86 -8.51
C MET A 228 -31.25 -30.54 -7.92
N GLY A 229 -31.96 -31.53 -7.37
CA GLY A 229 -33.28 -31.35 -6.77
C GLY A 229 -34.44 -31.15 -7.76
N ILE A 230 -34.16 -31.20 -9.06
CA ILE A 230 -35.10 -31.04 -10.19
C ILE A 230 -34.73 -32.02 -11.31
N THR A 231 -35.65 -32.30 -12.24
CA THR A 231 -35.34 -33.19 -13.38
C THR A 231 -34.53 -32.45 -14.46
N PRO A 232 -33.74 -33.14 -15.30
CA PRO A 232 -33.02 -32.52 -16.42
C PRO A 232 -33.93 -31.72 -17.35
N LYS A 233 -35.15 -32.23 -17.62
CA LYS A 233 -36.16 -31.53 -18.43
C LYS A 233 -36.57 -30.21 -17.79
N LYS A 234 -36.79 -30.20 -16.47
CA LYS A 234 -37.15 -28.98 -15.74
C LYS A 234 -35.99 -27.99 -15.72
N TYR A 235 -34.77 -28.48 -15.52
CA TYR A 235 -33.54 -27.67 -15.58
C TYR A 235 -33.39 -26.95 -16.92
N LYS A 236 -33.55 -27.65 -18.05
CA LYS A 236 -33.53 -27.02 -19.39
C LYS A 236 -34.61 -25.96 -19.60
N SER A 237 -35.79 -26.15 -19.01
CA SER A 237 -36.91 -25.22 -19.15
C SER A 237 -36.87 -24.04 -18.17
N LEU A 238 -36.00 -24.08 -17.16
CA LEU A 238 -35.92 -23.03 -16.16
C LEU A 238 -35.24 -21.80 -16.77
N PRO A 239 -35.82 -20.60 -16.60
CA PRO A 239 -35.10 -19.37 -16.84
C PRO A 239 -33.81 -19.38 -16.03
N VAL A 240 -32.73 -18.85 -16.61
CA VAL A 240 -31.40 -18.84 -15.99
C VAL A 240 -31.41 -18.18 -14.60
N ASN A 241 -32.31 -17.22 -14.37
CA ASN A 241 -32.50 -16.53 -13.09
C ASN A 241 -33.28 -17.33 -12.05
N ASP A 242 -33.84 -18.49 -12.36
CA ASP A 242 -34.76 -19.20 -11.46
C ASP A 242 -34.12 -20.40 -10.76
N TYR A 243 -32.87 -20.73 -11.09
CA TYR A 243 -32.13 -21.74 -10.33
C TYR A 243 -31.74 -21.20 -8.95
N GLU A 244 -32.11 -21.93 -7.89
CA GLU A 244 -31.80 -21.56 -6.50
C GLU A 244 -30.79 -22.54 -5.89
N LEU A 245 -29.78 -21.98 -5.22
CA LEU A 245 -28.89 -22.77 -4.37
C LEU A 245 -29.70 -23.38 -3.23
N ARG A 246 -29.57 -24.70 -3.07
CA ARG A 246 -30.20 -25.45 -1.98
C ARG A 246 -29.18 -25.74 -0.90
N ILE A 247 -28.84 -24.70 -0.14
CA ILE A 247 -27.93 -24.82 1.00
C ILE A 247 -28.79 -24.74 2.27
N PRO A 248 -28.65 -25.67 3.23
CA PRO A 248 -29.33 -25.57 4.52
C PRO A 248 -28.97 -24.26 5.24
N ASN A 249 -29.88 -23.73 6.06
CA ASN A 249 -29.64 -22.52 6.86
C ASN A 249 -29.35 -21.26 6.05
N THR A 250 -29.74 -21.19 4.77
CA THR A 250 -29.64 -19.96 3.98
C THR A 250 -30.95 -19.21 3.87
N ILE A 251 -30.88 -17.89 3.97
CA ILE A 251 -31.98 -16.95 3.75
C ILE A 251 -31.70 -16.15 2.48
N SER A 252 -32.62 -16.16 1.51
CA SER A 252 -32.56 -15.37 0.27
C SER A 252 -33.61 -14.26 0.19
N ASP A 253 -34.45 -14.11 1.23
CA ASP A 253 -35.50 -13.10 1.28
C ASP A 253 -34.92 -11.68 1.35
N VAL A 254 -35.29 -10.83 0.39
CA VAL A 254 -34.79 -9.45 0.27
C VAL A 254 -35.07 -8.63 1.54
N ASN A 255 -36.20 -8.85 2.22
CA ASN A 255 -36.56 -8.08 3.42
C ASN A 255 -35.77 -8.55 4.66
N ALA A 256 -35.40 -9.81 4.73
CA ALA A 256 -34.43 -10.31 5.71
C ALA A 256 -33.03 -9.75 5.43
N LEU A 257 -32.58 -9.77 4.17
CA LEU A 257 -31.26 -9.28 3.77
C LEU A 257 -31.11 -7.76 3.87
N ARG A 258 -32.19 -6.98 3.70
CA ARG A 258 -32.19 -5.50 3.91
C ARG A 258 -31.81 -5.07 5.33
N ARG A 259 -32.02 -5.94 6.32
CA ARG A 259 -31.72 -5.63 7.73
C ARG A 259 -30.26 -5.90 8.08
N LEU A 260 -29.55 -6.68 7.26
CA LEU A 260 -28.12 -6.94 7.45
C LEU A 260 -27.32 -5.71 7.04
N HIS A 261 -26.46 -5.25 7.94
CA HIS A 261 -25.48 -4.23 7.64
C HIS A 261 -24.16 -4.93 7.32
N ILE A 262 -23.65 -4.72 6.11
CA ILE A 262 -22.28 -5.09 5.75
C ILE A 262 -21.47 -3.81 5.88
N ASP A 263 -20.64 -3.74 6.91
CA ASP A 263 -19.57 -2.75 6.93
C ASP A 263 -18.53 -3.18 5.88
N PRO A 264 -17.99 -2.25 5.07
CA PRO A 264 -16.92 -2.58 4.12
C PRO A 264 -15.81 -3.32 4.87
N ILE A 265 -15.35 -4.47 4.33
CA ILE A 265 -14.47 -5.43 5.02
C ILE A 265 -13.33 -4.71 5.75
N SER A 266 -13.55 -4.48 7.04
CA SER A 266 -12.55 -4.23 8.06
C SER A 266 -12.28 -5.58 8.70
N ALA A 267 -11.60 -6.45 7.96
CA ALA A 267 -10.75 -7.43 8.59
C ALA A 267 -9.73 -6.64 9.41
N LYS A 268 -9.96 -6.50 10.71
CA LYS A 268 -8.94 -6.03 11.64
C LYS A 268 -7.83 -7.07 11.61
N GLN A 269 -6.90 -6.97 10.66
CA GLN A 269 -5.58 -7.54 10.83
C GLN A 269 -5.05 -6.91 12.12
N LYS A 270 -5.13 -7.67 13.22
CA LYS A 270 -4.58 -7.24 14.50
C LYS A 270 -3.08 -7.05 14.28
N THR A 271 -2.67 -5.79 14.21
CA THR A 271 -1.25 -5.45 14.13
C THR A 271 -0.76 -5.36 15.56
N THR A 272 -0.14 -6.44 16.04
CA THR A 272 0.47 -6.48 17.36
C THR A 272 1.89 -5.97 17.27
N ILE A 273 2.20 -5.00 18.12
CA ILE A 273 3.49 -4.33 18.23
C ILE A 273 4.08 -4.76 19.56
N LEU A 274 5.26 -5.37 19.51
CA LEU A 274 6.03 -5.71 20.70
C LEU A 274 7.18 -4.70 20.83
N ILE A 275 7.14 -3.90 21.89
CA ILE A 275 8.24 -3.02 22.28
C ILE A 275 9.25 -3.86 23.05
N ASN A 276 10.45 -3.97 22.50
CA ASN A 276 11.57 -4.73 23.04
C ASN A 276 12.89 -4.12 22.54
N ASP A 277 13.77 -3.71 23.45
CA ASP A 277 15.00 -2.97 23.12
C ASP A 277 15.94 -3.79 22.25
N THR A 278 15.91 -5.12 22.34
CA THR A 278 16.77 -5.99 21.53
C THR A 278 16.49 -5.89 20.03
N TYR A 279 15.27 -5.48 19.65
CA TYR A 279 14.88 -5.28 18.25
C TYR A 279 15.20 -3.87 17.72
N ILE A 280 15.42 -2.89 18.60
CA ILE A 280 15.68 -1.49 18.22
C ILE A 280 17.17 -1.32 17.90
N ASN A 281 17.60 -1.86 16.77
CA ASN A 281 19.01 -1.90 16.37
C ASN A 281 19.28 -1.40 14.94
N GLU A 282 18.23 -1.02 14.21
CA GLU A 282 18.36 -0.47 12.86
C GLU A 282 18.72 1.03 12.89
N PRO A 283 19.36 1.57 11.83
CA PRO A 283 19.82 2.95 11.85
C PRO A 283 18.66 3.97 11.92
N PRO A 284 18.91 5.16 12.50
CA PRO A 284 17.93 6.24 12.57
C PRO A 284 17.36 6.61 11.19
N PHE A 285 16.13 7.10 11.17
CA PHE A 285 15.48 7.52 9.96
C PHE A 285 15.88 8.95 9.57
N SER A 286 16.52 9.11 8.40
CA SER A 286 16.86 10.42 7.85
C SER A 286 15.85 10.81 6.77
N PHE A 287 14.91 11.72 7.06
CA PHE A 287 13.81 12.00 6.13
C PHE A 287 13.84 13.37 5.47
N PHE A 288 14.45 14.38 6.09
CA PHE A 288 14.31 15.76 5.62
C PHE A 288 15.54 16.60 5.87
N ASN A 289 16.37 16.67 4.84
CA ASN A 289 17.64 17.38 4.91
C ASN A 289 17.73 18.54 3.90
N LEU A 290 16.77 18.75 2.99
CA LEU A 290 16.79 19.86 2.03
C LEU A 290 15.41 20.54 1.90
N ILE A 291 15.31 21.80 2.33
CA ILE A 291 14.10 22.63 2.18
C ILE A 291 14.28 23.49 0.93
N ASP A 292 13.60 23.10 -0.15
CA ASP A 292 13.66 23.75 -1.47
C ASP A 292 12.85 25.05 -1.47
N ILE A 293 13.52 26.18 -1.66
CA ILE A 293 12.91 27.51 -1.67
C ILE A 293 12.74 28.06 -3.09
N GLY A 294 13.10 27.27 -4.11
CA GLY A 294 13.10 27.71 -5.49
C GLY A 294 14.20 28.73 -5.77
N SER A 295 13.77 29.90 -6.25
CA SER A 295 14.65 31.01 -6.64
C SER A 295 15.28 31.72 -5.44
N PHE A 296 16.47 32.29 -5.66
CA PHE A 296 17.17 33.15 -4.72
C PHE A 296 16.30 34.34 -4.24
N SER A 297 15.39 34.82 -5.08
CA SER A 297 14.44 35.89 -4.73
C SER A 297 13.55 35.58 -3.52
N ASN A 298 13.39 34.29 -3.16
CA ASN A 298 12.62 33.88 -2.00
C ASN A 298 13.40 33.91 -0.68
N ILE A 299 14.70 34.24 -0.68
CA ILE A 299 15.50 34.30 0.56
C ILE A 299 15.00 35.37 1.51
N ASP A 300 14.54 36.52 1.00
CA ASP A 300 13.97 37.56 1.86
C ASP A 300 12.74 37.03 2.60
N LYS A 301 11.95 36.14 1.98
CA LYS A 301 10.84 35.46 2.64
C LYS A 301 11.30 34.55 3.77
N ILE A 302 12.56 34.12 3.79
CA ILE A 302 13.13 33.27 4.85
C ILE A 302 13.78 34.09 5.95
N MET A 303 14.44 35.17 5.55
CA MET A 303 15.30 35.97 6.41
C MET A 303 14.54 37.11 7.11
N THR A 304 13.49 37.64 6.48
CA THR A 304 12.80 38.86 6.94
C THR A 304 11.34 38.65 7.34
N GLU A 305 10.71 37.52 6.97
CA GLU A 305 9.32 37.25 7.33
C GLU A 305 9.17 36.94 8.83
N PRO A 306 8.27 37.64 9.54
CA PRO A 306 7.92 37.31 10.91
C PRO A 306 7.40 35.86 11.05
N ILE A 307 6.92 35.27 9.95
CA ILE A 307 6.51 33.87 9.88
C ILE A 307 7.59 32.90 10.38
N PHE A 308 8.87 33.22 10.24
CA PHE A 308 9.99 32.42 10.77
C PHE A 308 10.16 32.55 12.28
N PHE A 309 9.74 33.67 12.86
CA PHE A 309 9.73 33.88 14.32
C PHE A 309 8.50 33.25 14.99
N TYR A 310 7.34 33.25 14.33
CA TYR A 310 6.07 32.80 14.94
C TYR A 310 5.70 31.33 14.70
N LYS A 311 6.30 30.62 13.73
CA LYS A 311 5.87 29.27 13.32
C LYS A 311 6.71 28.09 13.81
N ASN A 312 7.60 28.28 14.78
CA ASN A 312 8.44 27.19 15.32
C ASN A 312 9.36 26.52 14.27
N PHE A 313 9.71 27.25 13.20
CA PHE A 313 10.65 26.79 12.17
C PHE A 313 12.07 26.55 12.72
N ALA A 314 12.37 27.07 13.92
CA ALA A 314 13.61 26.82 14.65
C ALA A 314 13.94 25.32 14.79
N ASN A 315 12.91 24.47 14.99
CA ASN A 315 13.11 23.02 15.12
C ASN A 315 13.59 22.35 13.81
N TYR A 316 13.19 22.89 12.64
CA TYR A 316 13.68 22.43 11.33
C TYR A 316 15.02 23.05 10.94
N LYS A 317 15.26 24.31 11.35
CA LYS A 317 16.50 25.04 11.08
C LYS A 317 17.75 24.35 11.60
N LEU A 318 17.63 23.58 12.69
CA LEU A 318 18.77 22.97 13.38
C LEU A 318 19.32 21.71 12.69
N ALA A 319 18.62 21.14 11.70
CA ALA A 319 19.01 19.88 11.07
C ALA A 319 18.90 19.83 9.53
N SER A 320 18.31 20.84 8.87
CA SER A 320 18.08 20.83 7.41
C SER A 320 18.86 21.93 6.68
N TYR A 321 19.27 21.64 5.44
CA TYR A 321 19.81 22.63 4.50
C TYR A 321 18.68 23.44 3.86
N ILE A 322 18.85 24.75 3.73
CA ILE A 322 18.04 25.56 2.82
C ILE A 322 18.56 25.37 1.41
N TYR A 323 17.76 24.73 0.56
CA TYR A 323 18.13 24.37 -0.80
C TYR A 323 17.61 25.39 -1.82
N ILE A 324 18.52 25.94 -2.61
CA ILE A 324 18.20 26.84 -3.73
C ILE A 324 18.31 26.00 -5.00
N SER A 325 17.16 25.68 -5.60
CA SER A 325 17.08 24.86 -6.81
C SER A 325 17.29 25.66 -8.09
N GLU A 326 17.27 26.99 -8.03
CA GLU A 326 17.72 27.84 -9.13
C GLU A 326 19.26 27.77 -9.24
N PRO A 327 19.82 27.39 -10.41
CA PRO A 327 21.26 27.37 -10.63
C PRO A 327 21.88 28.75 -10.37
N ILE A 328 23.07 28.75 -9.76
CA ILE A 328 23.76 30.00 -9.40
C ILE A 328 24.03 30.88 -10.62
N GLU A 329 24.25 30.31 -11.81
CA GLU A 329 24.46 31.07 -13.03
C GLU A 329 23.30 32.03 -13.35
N ASN A 330 22.06 31.64 -13.01
CA ASN A 330 20.88 32.47 -13.22
C ASN A 330 20.79 33.62 -12.20
N ILE A 331 21.48 33.50 -11.07
CA ILE A 331 21.59 34.53 -10.04
C ILE A 331 22.70 35.53 -10.40
N ILE A 332 23.72 35.08 -11.15
CA ILE A 332 24.81 35.91 -11.65
C ILE A 332 24.26 36.77 -12.79
N THR A 333 23.89 38.01 -12.47
CA THR A 333 23.56 39.02 -13.48
C THR A 333 24.83 39.67 -14.03
N ASP A 334 24.72 40.54 -15.03
CA ASP A 334 25.83 41.40 -15.52
C ASP A 334 26.54 42.21 -14.41
N HIS A 335 26.02 42.23 -13.18
CA HIS A 335 26.54 42.98 -12.04
C HIS A 335 27.03 42.05 -10.92
N VAL A 336 28.20 41.43 -11.14
CA VAL A 336 28.90 40.49 -10.23
C VAL A 336 28.88 40.90 -8.75
N GLN A 337 29.11 42.19 -8.44
CA GLN A 337 29.12 42.69 -7.06
C GLN A 337 27.78 42.49 -6.33
N THR A 338 26.66 42.60 -7.06
CA THR A 338 25.33 42.44 -6.45
C THR A 338 25.08 40.99 -6.05
N THR A 339 25.56 40.03 -6.85
CA THR A 339 25.47 38.60 -6.56
C THR A 339 26.34 38.22 -5.36
N ILE A 340 27.55 38.76 -5.25
CA ILE A 340 28.43 38.54 -4.09
C ILE A 340 27.78 39.08 -2.81
N ILE A 341 27.22 40.30 -2.82
CA ILE A 341 26.52 40.87 -1.66
C ILE A 341 25.34 40.00 -1.22
N LYS A 342 24.58 39.47 -2.17
CA LYS A 342 23.47 38.56 -1.93
C LYS A 342 23.94 37.27 -1.25
N LEU A 343 25.00 36.64 -1.73
CA LEU A 343 25.60 35.44 -1.11
C LEU A 343 26.14 35.73 0.29
N ILE A 344 26.81 36.87 0.50
CA ILE A 344 27.28 37.30 1.82
C ILE A 344 26.12 37.38 2.81
N LYS A 345 25.00 38.03 2.45
CA LYS A 345 23.81 38.12 3.31
C LYS A 345 23.25 36.75 3.70
N LEU A 346 23.30 35.80 2.78
CA LEU A 346 22.84 34.44 3.01
C LEU A 346 23.77 33.69 3.97
N PHE A 347 25.10 33.78 3.80
CA PHE A 347 26.06 33.17 4.71
C PHE A 347 26.07 33.82 6.10
N GLN A 348 25.82 35.13 6.19
CA GLN A 348 25.60 35.85 7.47
C GLN A 348 24.44 35.28 8.29
N ALA A 349 23.48 34.59 7.66
CA ALA A 349 22.38 33.96 8.37
C ALA A 349 22.82 32.82 9.29
N LYS A 350 24.02 32.25 9.06
CA LYS A 350 24.56 31.08 9.76
C LYS A 350 23.63 29.86 9.72
N ILE A 351 22.97 29.65 8.57
CA ILE A 351 22.09 28.50 8.31
C ILE A 351 22.80 27.58 7.31
N PRO A 352 22.70 26.25 7.44
CA PRO A 352 23.19 25.33 6.42
C PRO A 352 22.50 25.59 5.07
N ILE A 353 23.29 25.70 4.00
CA ILE A 353 22.80 26.06 2.65
C ILE A 353 23.17 24.95 1.67
N ALA A 354 22.25 24.61 0.77
CA ALA A 354 22.50 23.74 -0.36
C ALA A 354 22.24 24.48 -1.67
N MET A 355 23.12 24.34 -2.65
CA MET A 355 22.97 25.01 -3.96
C MET A 355 23.40 24.09 -5.09
N GLN A 356 22.76 24.25 -6.24
CA GLN A 356 23.20 23.60 -7.48
C GLN A 356 24.34 24.40 -8.12
N LEU A 357 25.36 23.68 -8.59
CA LEU A 357 26.51 24.24 -9.29
C LEU A 357 26.69 23.51 -10.61
N THR A 358 26.67 24.24 -11.74
CA THR A 358 26.88 23.63 -13.07
C THR A 358 28.22 24.00 -13.70
N ASP A 359 28.91 25.03 -13.19
CA ASP A 359 30.20 25.46 -13.70
C ASP A 359 31.19 25.91 -12.60
N ILE A 360 32.48 25.90 -12.92
CA ILE A 360 33.55 26.24 -11.98
C ILE A 360 33.65 27.75 -11.69
N GLN A 361 33.18 28.63 -12.58
CA GLN A 361 33.17 30.08 -12.33
C GLN A 361 32.18 30.44 -11.22
N SER A 362 31.01 29.81 -11.21
CA SER A 362 30.03 29.92 -10.14
C SER A 362 30.62 29.56 -8.77
N TYR A 363 31.50 28.55 -8.70
CA TYR A 363 32.23 28.20 -7.47
C TYR A 363 33.16 29.33 -7.01
N HIS A 364 33.91 29.95 -7.92
CA HIS A 364 34.79 31.06 -7.57
C HIS A 364 34.02 32.26 -6.98
N TYR A 365 32.81 32.55 -7.45
CA TYR A 365 31.97 33.60 -6.85
C TYR A 365 31.53 33.26 -5.43
N ILE A 366 31.22 31.98 -5.15
CA ILE A 366 30.90 31.51 -3.80
C ILE A 366 32.12 31.68 -2.88
N VAL A 367 33.29 31.19 -3.29
CA VAL A 367 34.55 31.34 -2.55
C VAL A 367 34.84 32.80 -2.25
N LYS A 368 34.69 33.67 -3.25
CA LYS A 368 34.90 35.11 -3.09
C LYS A 368 33.94 35.73 -2.07
N ALA A 369 32.67 35.33 -2.07
CA ALA A 369 31.70 35.79 -1.08
C ALA A 369 32.02 35.33 0.35
N ILE A 370 32.53 34.10 0.52
CA ILE A 370 32.95 33.58 1.82
C ILE A 370 34.19 34.32 2.32
N GLU A 371 35.17 34.55 1.44
CA GLU A 371 36.36 35.36 1.72
C GLU A 371 36.00 36.77 2.19
N ASP A 372 35.13 37.46 1.46
CA ASP A 372 34.71 38.81 1.78
C ASP A 372 33.92 38.86 3.10
N LEU A 373 33.09 37.85 3.39
CA LEU A 373 32.41 37.73 4.68
C LEU A 373 33.39 37.51 5.83
N HIS A 374 34.35 36.59 5.68
CA HIS A 374 35.36 36.31 6.71
C HIS A 374 36.18 37.56 7.03
N PHE A 375 36.58 38.30 5.99
CA PHE A 375 37.27 39.59 6.15
C PHE A 375 36.42 40.57 7.00
N LEU A 376 35.14 40.77 6.65
CA LEU A 376 34.22 41.64 7.38
C LEU A 376 34.02 41.23 8.85
N GLU A 377 33.93 39.92 9.14
CA GLU A 377 33.75 39.43 10.51
C GLU A 377 35.05 39.60 11.34
N SER A 378 36.22 39.37 10.73
CA SER A 378 37.53 39.51 11.38
C SER A 378 37.86 40.94 11.80
N GLU A 379 37.34 41.96 11.11
CA GLU A 379 37.54 43.38 11.45
C GLU A 379 36.58 43.88 12.56
N HIS A 380 35.48 43.17 12.85
CA HIS A 380 34.39 43.70 13.67
C HIS A 380 33.99 42.86 14.90
N ALA A 381 34.57 41.66 15.13
CA ALA A 381 34.32 40.88 16.34
C ALA A 381 35.50 39.95 16.74
N PRO A 382 35.78 39.73 18.05
CA PRO A 382 36.74 38.71 18.48
C PRO A 382 36.15 37.30 18.30
N LEU A 383 37.01 36.34 17.96
CA LEU A 383 36.72 34.92 17.68
C LEU A 383 35.73 34.29 18.69
N ILE A 384 34.45 34.25 18.31
CA ILE A 384 33.48 33.29 18.82
C ILE A 384 33.87 31.93 18.18
N PRO A 385 33.76 30.77 18.86
CA PRO A 385 34.09 29.49 18.25
C PRO A 385 33.29 29.35 16.94
N ALA A 386 33.97 28.95 15.86
CA ALA A 386 33.38 28.79 14.54
C ALA A 386 32.03 28.07 14.66
N SER A 387 30.95 28.75 14.28
CA SER A 387 29.68 28.07 14.09
C SER A 387 29.88 27.05 12.97
N ASP A 388 29.38 25.83 13.14
CA ASP A 388 29.43 24.70 12.22
C ASP A 388 28.64 25.00 10.91
N GLN A 389 29.03 26.04 10.18
CA GLN A 389 28.42 26.49 8.93
C GLN A 389 28.72 25.46 7.84
N LYS A 390 27.65 24.92 7.27
CA LYS A 390 27.73 23.86 6.26
C LYS A 390 27.17 24.34 4.94
N LEU A 391 27.95 24.17 3.88
CA LEU A 391 27.53 24.39 2.50
C LEU A 391 27.54 23.04 1.79
N LEU A 392 26.40 22.65 1.21
CA LEU A 392 26.29 21.48 0.35
C LEU A 392 26.23 21.94 -1.11
N LEU A 393 27.16 21.49 -1.94
CA LEU A 393 27.18 21.74 -3.37
C LEU A 393 26.69 20.52 -4.14
N LEU A 394 25.62 20.68 -4.92
CA LEU A 394 25.08 19.65 -5.80
C LEU A 394 25.64 19.85 -7.21
N LEU A 395 26.45 18.91 -7.66
CA LEU A 395 27.23 18.99 -8.90
C LEU A 395 26.66 18.02 -9.95
N ASP A 396 26.63 18.44 -11.21
CA ASP A 396 26.30 17.56 -12.34
C ASP A 396 27.59 17.13 -13.07
N PRO A 397 27.98 15.84 -13.02
CA PRO A 397 29.20 15.35 -13.67
C PRO A 397 29.13 15.41 -15.21
N ASN A 398 27.98 15.70 -15.80
CA ASN A 398 27.87 15.96 -17.24
C ASN A 398 28.25 17.42 -17.61
N MET A 399 28.29 18.31 -16.62
CA MET A 399 28.61 19.73 -16.81
C MET A 399 30.00 20.09 -16.26
N LEU A 400 30.44 19.40 -15.20
CA LEU A 400 31.74 19.56 -14.56
C LEU A 400 32.58 18.29 -14.74
N ASP A 401 33.81 18.44 -15.23
CA ASP A 401 34.71 17.30 -15.35
C ASP A 401 35.30 16.87 -13.99
N ALA A 402 35.86 15.66 -13.91
CA ALA A 402 36.40 15.13 -12.66
C ALA A 402 37.53 15.98 -12.06
N ARG A 403 38.29 16.72 -12.89
CA ARG A 403 39.36 17.61 -12.40
C ARG A 403 38.79 18.89 -11.81
N GLU A 404 37.74 19.44 -12.41
CA GLU A 404 37.00 20.59 -11.90
C GLU A 404 36.33 20.25 -10.57
N VAL A 405 35.67 19.09 -10.47
CA VAL A 405 35.09 18.62 -9.20
C VAL A 405 36.18 18.42 -8.14
N ALA A 406 37.33 17.84 -8.50
CA ALA A 406 38.46 17.69 -7.58
C ALA A 406 39.07 19.04 -7.15
N HIS A 407 38.88 20.11 -7.93
CA HIS A 407 39.34 21.46 -7.60
C HIS A 407 38.47 22.15 -6.54
N ILE A 408 37.19 21.75 -6.42
CA ILE A 408 36.28 22.29 -5.42
C ILE A 408 36.78 21.89 -4.03
N LYS A 409 37.21 22.89 -3.26
CA LYS A 409 37.79 22.69 -1.92
C LYS A 409 36.72 22.20 -0.93
N ARG A 410 37.12 21.29 -0.05
CA ARG A 410 36.27 20.76 1.04
C ARG A 410 36.05 21.75 2.19
N ASP A 411 36.98 22.64 2.49
CA ASP A 411 36.80 23.66 3.52
C ASP A 411 37.37 25.00 3.04
N VAL A 412 36.65 26.10 3.32
CA VAL A 412 37.03 27.47 2.94
C VAL A 412 36.70 28.40 4.12
N TYR A 413 37.72 29.02 4.74
CA TYR A 413 37.59 29.98 5.85
C TYR A 413 36.54 29.57 6.92
N ASP A 414 36.75 28.41 7.55
CA ASP A 414 35.87 27.81 8.59
C ASP A 414 34.47 27.36 8.14
N MET A 415 34.16 27.49 6.85
CA MET A 415 32.94 26.95 6.27
C MET A 415 33.19 25.54 5.69
N HIS A 416 32.43 24.57 6.19
CA HIS A 416 32.53 23.17 5.78
C HIS A 416 31.74 22.92 4.49
N ILE A 417 32.42 22.54 3.40
CA ILE A 417 31.83 22.28 2.09
C ILE A 417 31.72 20.77 1.86
N THR A 418 30.48 20.30 1.76
CA THR A 418 30.16 18.92 1.34
C THR A 418 29.70 18.90 -0.10
N ILE A 419 29.91 17.78 -0.77
CA ILE A 419 29.63 17.62 -2.21
C ILE A 419 28.67 16.45 -2.44
N SER A 420 27.67 16.68 -3.30
CA SER A 420 26.80 15.63 -3.85
C SER A 420 26.93 15.57 -5.36
N LEU A 421 27.08 14.37 -5.94
CA LEU A 421 27.15 14.19 -7.39
C LEU A 421 25.82 13.66 -7.95
N ASP A 422 25.26 14.33 -8.95
CA ASP A 422 24.06 13.88 -9.65
C ASP A 422 24.35 12.67 -10.54
N VAL A 423 23.84 11.51 -10.15
CA VAL A 423 24.01 10.23 -10.85
C VAL A 423 22.74 9.81 -11.61
N THR A 424 21.77 10.72 -11.77
CA THR A 424 20.49 10.42 -12.41
C THR A 424 20.64 9.92 -13.84
N ASN A 425 21.54 10.54 -14.63
CA ASN A 425 21.75 10.14 -16.02
C ASN A 425 22.39 8.75 -16.14
N TYR A 426 23.30 8.38 -15.24
CA TYR A 426 23.87 7.02 -15.19
C TYR A 426 22.80 5.97 -14.94
N TYR A 427 21.90 6.23 -13.98
CA TYR A 427 20.73 5.38 -13.72
C TYR A 427 19.84 5.23 -14.96
N LEU A 428 19.43 6.35 -15.57
CA LEU A 428 18.51 6.35 -16.70
C LEU A 428 19.09 5.65 -17.94
N ASN A 429 20.38 5.84 -18.19
CA ASN A 429 21.07 5.22 -19.33
C ASN A 429 21.55 3.79 -19.04
N ARG A 430 21.36 3.28 -17.81
CA ARG A 430 21.89 1.98 -17.34
C ARG A 430 23.40 1.86 -17.54
N GLN A 431 24.12 2.94 -17.28
CA GLN A 431 25.57 3.02 -17.39
C GLN A 431 26.22 2.80 -16.03
N ALA A 432 27.40 2.18 -16.03
CA ALA A 432 28.25 2.16 -14.86
C ALA A 432 28.75 3.59 -14.58
N ILE A 433 28.91 3.94 -13.30
CA ILE A 433 29.50 5.22 -12.91
C ILE A 433 30.99 5.18 -13.26
N ASP A 434 31.48 6.22 -13.91
CA ASP A 434 32.87 6.28 -14.36
C ASP A 434 33.86 6.18 -13.18
N ASP A 435 34.95 5.44 -13.37
CA ASP A 435 35.95 5.19 -12.33
C ASP A 435 36.53 6.49 -11.74
N ASP A 436 36.70 7.52 -12.58
CA ASP A 436 37.17 8.85 -12.17
C ASP A 436 36.19 9.52 -11.20
N ILE A 437 34.88 9.32 -11.39
CA ILE A 437 33.83 9.87 -10.52
C ILE A 437 33.79 9.11 -9.20
N VAL A 438 33.91 7.78 -9.23
CA VAL A 438 33.99 6.95 -8.02
C VAL A 438 35.22 7.34 -7.19
N ALA A 439 36.34 7.65 -7.84
CA ALA A 439 37.58 8.07 -7.19
C ALA A 439 37.45 9.40 -6.40
N LEU A 440 36.51 10.28 -6.77
CA LEU A 440 36.25 11.55 -6.06
C LEU A 440 35.74 11.32 -4.64
N LYS A 441 35.10 10.18 -4.36
CA LYS A 441 34.50 9.84 -3.07
C LYS A 441 33.64 11.00 -2.53
N PRO A 442 32.55 11.36 -3.22
CA PRO A 442 31.68 12.43 -2.75
C PRO A 442 31.01 12.04 -1.42
N ASP A 443 30.58 13.05 -0.67
CA ASP A 443 29.85 12.86 0.58
C ASP A 443 28.49 12.21 0.32
N PHE A 444 27.82 12.68 -0.75
CA PHE A 444 26.51 12.21 -1.17
C PHE A 444 26.43 11.98 -2.69
N TYR A 445 25.36 11.29 -3.09
CA TYR A 445 24.92 11.17 -4.48
C TYR A 445 23.51 11.72 -4.59
N THR A 446 23.18 12.31 -5.73
CA THR A 446 21.85 12.86 -5.99
C THR A 446 21.13 12.06 -7.06
N ILE A 447 19.83 11.81 -6.84
CA ILE A 447 18.89 11.34 -7.86
C ILE A 447 17.74 12.34 -7.97
N ASP A 448 17.50 12.87 -9.16
CA ASP A 448 16.41 13.78 -9.45
C ASP A 448 15.20 13.03 -10.03
N PHE A 449 14.15 12.92 -9.22
CA PHE A 449 12.93 12.22 -9.61
C PHE A 449 12.12 12.92 -10.69
N GLN A 450 12.28 14.23 -10.88
CA GLN A 450 11.65 14.94 -11.98
C GLN A 450 12.29 14.54 -13.31
N LYS A 451 13.63 14.46 -13.37
CA LYS A 451 14.37 13.94 -14.54
C LYS A 451 13.96 12.49 -14.84
N VAL A 452 13.83 11.64 -13.81
CA VAL A 452 13.37 10.25 -13.99
C VAL A 452 11.98 10.19 -14.60
N LYS A 453 11.04 10.95 -14.06
CA LYS A 453 9.65 11.02 -14.55
C LYS A 453 9.58 11.47 -16.00
N ASP A 454 10.33 12.50 -16.37
CA ASP A 454 10.30 13.08 -17.71
C ASP A 454 10.91 12.14 -18.75
N HIS A 455 11.98 11.42 -18.40
CA HIS A 455 12.59 10.40 -19.27
C HIS A 455 11.60 9.27 -19.61
N HIS A 456 10.88 8.73 -18.62
CA HIS A 456 9.89 7.66 -18.86
C HIS A 456 8.69 8.14 -19.69
N LYS A 457 8.25 9.40 -19.52
CA LYS A 457 7.21 9.99 -20.38
C LYS A 457 7.63 10.06 -21.84
N GLN A 458 8.88 10.47 -22.10
CA GLN A 458 9.41 10.61 -23.46
C GLN A 458 9.54 9.26 -24.18
N GLN A 459 9.87 8.18 -23.47
CA GLN A 459 10.07 6.85 -24.06
C GLN A 459 8.78 6.07 -24.37
N SER A 460 7.58 6.59 -24.07
CA SER A 460 6.28 5.86 -24.20
C SER A 460 6.21 4.53 -23.42
N ASN A 461 7.20 4.25 -22.58
CA ASN A 461 7.28 3.03 -21.78
C ASN A 461 6.36 3.16 -20.56
N HIS A 462 5.31 2.35 -20.52
CA HIS A 462 4.39 2.26 -19.38
C HIS A 462 5.00 1.37 -18.28
N GLU A 463 6.14 1.77 -17.72
CA GLU A 463 6.69 1.09 -16.55
C GLU A 463 5.93 1.51 -15.30
N THR A 464 5.58 0.52 -14.47
CA THR A 464 4.86 0.79 -13.21
C THR A 464 5.80 1.44 -12.19
N PHE A 465 5.26 2.29 -11.31
CA PHE A 465 5.99 2.89 -10.19
C PHE A 465 6.85 1.88 -9.41
N LYS A 466 6.28 0.71 -9.10
CA LYS A 466 6.98 -0.37 -8.40
C LYS A 466 8.20 -0.89 -9.15
N LYS A 467 8.13 -0.96 -10.48
CA LYS A 467 9.25 -1.41 -11.31
C LYS A 467 10.38 -0.37 -11.28
N ILE A 468 10.06 0.91 -11.44
CA ILE A 468 11.04 2.00 -11.41
C ILE A 468 11.70 2.09 -10.03
N GLN A 469 10.92 2.00 -8.95
CA GLN A 469 11.45 1.98 -7.58
C GLN A 469 12.41 0.81 -7.36
N TRP A 470 12.04 -0.39 -7.83
CA TRP A 470 12.88 -1.57 -7.72
C TRP A 470 14.19 -1.43 -8.51
N THR A 471 14.14 -0.99 -9.77
CA THR A 471 15.35 -0.79 -10.59
C THR A 471 16.27 0.29 -10.02
N LEU A 472 15.70 1.37 -9.48
CA LEU A 472 16.46 2.42 -8.81
C LEU A 472 17.22 1.87 -7.60
N TYR A 473 16.54 1.14 -6.71
CA TYR A 473 17.20 0.59 -5.51
C TYR A 473 18.26 -0.45 -5.86
N GLN A 474 18.06 -1.23 -6.92
CA GLN A 474 19.11 -2.10 -7.44
C GLN A 474 20.34 -1.33 -7.92
N PHE A 475 20.13 -0.22 -8.64
CA PHE A 475 21.23 0.66 -9.07
C PHE A 475 21.98 1.25 -7.87
N LEU A 476 21.27 1.75 -6.85
CA LEU A 476 21.89 2.30 -5.64
C LEU A 476 22.68 1.25 -4.86
N GLU A 477 22.15 0.04 -4.73
CA GLU A 477 22.80 -1.08 -4.05
C GLU A 477 24.07 -1.53 -4.80
N GLN A 478 23.99 -1.69 -6.13
CA GLN A 478 25.13 -2.07 -6.97
C GLN A 478 26.31 -1.09 -6.87
N ASN A 479 26.02 0.18 -6.60
CA ASN A 479 27.01 1.24 -6.47
C ASN A 479 27.35 1.58 -4.99
N ASN A 480 26.97 0.74 -4.02
CA ASN A 480 27.26 0.93 -2.59
C ASN A 480 26.80 2.29 -2.01
N MET A 481 25.64 2.78 -2.42
CA MET A 481 25.11 4.10 -2.03
C MET A 481 24.20 4.09 -0.79
N ARG A 482 24.39 3.11 0.11
CA ARG A 482 23.62 3.02 1.35
C ARG A 482 23.85 4.24 2.24
N HIS A 483 22.77 4.85 2.72
CA HIS A 483 22.74 6.10 3.49
C HIS A 483 23.53 7.28 2.88
N LYS A 484 23.66 7.31 1.55
CA LYS A 484 24.43 8.34 0.82
C LYS A 484 23.63 9.06 -0.27
N THR A 485 22.34 8.76 -0.42
CA THR A 485 21.55 9.27 -1.56
C THR A 485 20.59 10.38 -1.16
N ILE A 486 20.70 11.52 -1.82
CA ILE A 486 19.76 12.65 -1.73
C ILE A 486 18.77 12.55 -2.88
N PHE A 487 17.47 12.50 -2.58
CA PHE A 487 16.42 12.52 -3.61
C PHE A 487 15.86 13.93 -3.81
N LEU A 488 16.05 14.48 -5.00
CA LEU A 488 15.45 15.74 -5.41
C LEU A 488 14.09 15.53 -6.06
N ASN A 489 13.24 16.56 -5.95
CA ASN A 489 11.86 16.55 -6.47
C ASN A 489 11.10 15.32 -5.98
N TYR A 490 11.20 15.05 -4.68
CA TYR A 490 10.80 13.78 -4.07
C TYR A 490 9.35 13.38 -4.40
N ASP A 491 8.45 14.36 -4.50
CA ASP A 491 7.04 14.17 -4.85
C ASP A 491 6.81 13.78 -6.32
N ALA A 492 7.72 14.12 -7.23
CA ALA A 492 7.59 13.83 -8.65
C ALA A 492 7.54 12.32 -8.95
N PHE A 493 8.17 11.52 -8.09
CA PHE A 493 8.24 10.06 -8.19
C PHE A 493 6.94 9.37 -7.78
N TYR A 494 6.20 9.95 -6.85
CA TYR A 494 5.00 9.33 -6.29
C TYR A 494 3.77 9.61 -7.15
N THR A 495 2.87 8.63 -7.23
CA THR A 495 1.59 8.79 -7.94
C THR A 495 0.66 9.69 -7.12
N PRO A 496 -0.34 10.34 -7.76
CA PRO A 496 -1.35 11.09 -7.03
C PRO A 496 -2.05 10.25 -5.95
N GLU A 497 -2.32 8.99 -6.21
CA GLU A 497 -2.92 8.07 -5.22
C GLU A 497 -2.09 7.96 -3.93
N ILE A 498 -0.75 7.85 -4.07
CA ILE A 498 0.16 7.79 -2.92
C ILE A 498 0.17 9.14 -2.19
N LEU A 499 0.26 10.25 -2.92
CA LEU A 499 0.36 11.60 -2.35
C LEU A 499 -0.90 12.04 -1.57
N HIS A 500 -2.08 11.50 -1.91
CA HIS A 500 -3.34 11.77 -1.20
C HIS A 500 -3.59 10.81 -0.01
N ASN A 501 -2.65 9.92 0.30
CA ASN A 501 -2.75 8.96 1.39
C ASN A 501 -1.47 9.03 2.24
N THR A 502 -1.51 9.78 3.34
CA THR A 502 -0.33 10.04 4.20
C THR A 502 0.31 8.74 4.70
N GLY A 503 -0.50 7.74 5.08
CA GLY A 503 0.01 6.44 5.52
C GLY A 503 0.70 5.67 4.40
N LEU A 504 0.12 5.67 3.19
CA LEU A 504 0.72 5.02 2.02
C LEU A 504 2.01 5.72 1.57
N LEU A 505 2.04 7.06 1.59
CA LEU A 505 3.25 7.81 1.28
C LEU A 505 4.38 7.47 2.27
N LEU A 506 4.09 7.43 3.57
CA LEU A 506 5.09 7.06 4.56
C LEU A 506 5.59 5.63 4.32
N LYS A 507 4.68 4.67 4.09
CA LYS A 507 5.04 3.28 3.77
C LYS A 507 5.98 3.19 2.56
N GLU A 508 5.64 3.88 1.47
CA GLU A 508 6.44 3.85 0.25
C GLU A 508 7.77 4.60 0.42
N SER A 509 7.79 5.67 1.21
CA SER A 509 9.00 6.43 1.55
C SER A 509 9.98 5.64 2.41
N LEU A 510 9.48 4.86 3.39
CA LEU A 510 10.31 4.03 4.26
C LEU A 510 11.10 2.98 3.48
N LYS A 511 10.63 2.55 2.30
CA LYS A 511 11.40 1.63 1.44
C LYS A 511 12.72 2.23 0.94
N SER A 512 12.83 3.55 0.89
CA SER A 512 14.07 4.24 0.50
C SER A 512 15.07 4.39 1.65
N GLN A 513 14.66 4.10 2.90
CA GLN A 513 15.46 4.31 4.11
C GLN A 513 16.89 3.74 4.05
N PRO A 514 17.16 2.56 3.47
CA PRO A 514 18.53 2.02 3.42
C PRO A 514 19.51 2.88 2.60
N TYR A 515 18.99 3.70 1.68
CA TYR A 515 19.79 4.53 0.77
C TYR A 515 19.69 6.02 1.11
N LEU A 516 18.61 6.41 1.76
CA LEU A 516 18.23 7.79 2.01
C LEU A 516 19.22 8.49 2.94
N ALA A 517 19.93 9.47 2.40
CA ALA A 517 20.68 10.49 3.13
C ALA A 517 19.89 11.80 3.24
N GLY A 518 18.86 12.01 2.42
CA GLY A 518 18.01 13.19 2.47
C GLY A 518 17.02 13.25 1.31
N ALA A 519 15.99 14.07 1.45
CA ALA A 519 15.04 14.36 0.39
C ALA A 519 14.72 15.86 0.35
N SER A 520 14.47 16.39 -0.85
CA SER A 520 14.03 17.77 -1.03
C SER A 520 12.53 17.90 -0.74
N ILE A 521 12.14 18.89 0.07
CA ILE A 521 10.76 19.30 0.29
C ILE A 521 10.58 20.77 -0.03
N THR A 522 9.55 21.13 -0.80
CA THR A 522 9.30 22.53 -1.15
C THR A 522 8.85 23.32 0.07
N PHE A 523 9.35 24.55 0.21
CA PHE A 523 9.01 25.43 1.33
C PHE A 523 7.52 25.83 1.29
N THR A 524 7.07 26.41 0.18
CA THR A 524 5.68 26.85 -0.01
C THR A 524 5.15 26.33 -1.33
N GLN A 525 3.91 25.82 -1.33
CA GLN A 525 3.25 25.38 -2.55
C GLN A 525 3.02 26.58 -3.49
N SER A 526 3.70 26.56 -4.64
CA SER A 526 3.49 27.57 -5.69
C SER A 526 2.14 27.34 -6.38
N THR A 527 1.49 28.43 -6.80
CA THR A 527 0.28 28.36 -7.63
C THR A 527 0.56 27.82 -9.03
N ASP A 528 1.80 27.96 -9.51
CA ASP A 528 2.18 27.68 -10.90
C ASP A 528 2.79 26.28 -11.10
N GLN A 529 3.15 25.60 -10.00
CA GLN A 529 3.73 24.26 -10.03
C GLN A 529 2.81 23.28 -9.31
N ASN A 530 2.43 22.20 -9.99
CA ASN A 530 1.70 21.05 -9.41
C ASN A 530 2.61 20.21 -8.49
N ARG A 531 3.24 20.86 -7.50
CA ARG A 531 4.00 20.20 -6.43
C ARG A 531 3.01 19.80 -5.33
N HIS A 532 3.11 18.55 -4.88
CA HIS A 532 2.18 17.97 -3.92
C HIS A 532 2.75 17.90 -2.50
N ILE A 533 4.07 17.91 -2.34
CA ILE A 533 4.74 17.92 -1.02
C ILE A 533 5.36 19.30 -0.80
N ALA A 534 4.80 20.06 0.13
CA ALA A 534 5.36 21.32 0.61
C ALA A 534 5.17 21.47 2.12
N LEU A 535 6.02 22.22 2.82
CA LEU A 535 5.87 22.49 4.26
C LEU A 535 4.71 23.46 4.54
N PHE A 536 4.52 24.44 3.66
CA PHE A 536 3.44 25.41 3.74
C PHE A 536 2.58 25.40 2.47
N ASP A 537 1.27 25.56 2.64
CA ASP A 537 0.34 25.71 1.51
C ASP A 537 0.38 27.13 0.91
N SER A 538 -0.44 27.38 -0.10
CA SER A 538 -0.52 28.67 -0.80
C SER A 538 -1.03 29.85 0.05
N ILE A 539 -1.57 29.60 1.24
CA ILE A 539 -1.93 30.62 2.23
C ILE A 539 -1.00 30.59 3.44
N GLU A 540 0.20 30.02 3.26
CA GLU A 540 1.27 29.91 4.24
C GLU A 540 0.90 29.07 5.47
N ASN A 541 -0.11 28.21 5.42
CA ASN A 541 -0.48 27.34 6.52
C ASN A 541 0.33 26.04 6.51
N LYS A 542 0.64 25.51 7.71
CA LYS A 542 1.36 24.24 7.86
C LYS A 542 0.60 23.11 7.16
N THR A 543 1.27 22.32 6.34
CA THR A 543 0.65 21.16 5.68
C THR A 543 0.78 19.91 6.54
N THR A 544 0.17 18.82 6.07
CA THR A 544 0.39 17.49 6.63
C THR A 544 1.86 17.10 6.64
N PHE A 545 2.66 17.52 5.65
CA PHE A 545 4.09 17.20 5.57
C PHE A 545 4.95 17.94 6.59
N TYR A 546 4.54 19.17 6.97
CA TYR A 546 5.16 19.85 8.10
C TYR A 546 4.99 19.04 9.39
N PHE A 547 3.77 18.57 9.70
CA PHE A 547 3.56 17.80 10.91
C PHE A 547 4.20 16.40 10.83
N LEU A 548 4.17 15.77 9.66
CA LEU A 548 4.82 14.48 9.43
C LEU A 548 6.33 14.58 9.66
N GLY A 549 6.99 15.64 9.19
CA GLY A 549 8.41 15.79 9.46
C GLY A 549 8.72 16.04 10.93
N ILE A 550 7.89 16.81 11.66
CA ILE A 550 8.04 16.96 13.13
C ILE A 550 7.93 15.60 13.83
N MET A 551 6.95 14.78 13.45
CA MET A 551 6.81 13.41 13.96
C MET A 551 8.09 12.61 13.72
N LEU A 552 8.64 12.67 12.50
CA LEU A 552 9.80 11.89 12.08
C LEU A 552 11.12 12.36 12.70
N LEU A 553 11.20 13.60 13.21
CA LEU A 553 12.37 14.05 13.97
C LEU A 553 12.65 13.18 15.20
N ASN A 554 11.62 12.57 15.80
CA ASN A 554 11.79 11.65 16.94
C ASN A 554 12.61 10.40 16.59
N PHE A 555 12.68 10.04 15.30
CA PHE A 555 13.37 8.86 14.78
C PHE A 555 14.73 9.19 14.16
N SER A 556 15.13 10.47 14.18
CA SER A 556 16.33 10.94 13.46
C SER A 556 17.64 10.73 14.23
N LYS A 557 17.58 10.51 15.55
CA LYS A 557 18.76 10.45 16.43
C LYS A 557 19.05 9.06 16.99
N TYR A 558 18.02 8.28 17.25
CA TYR A 558 18.13 7.01 17.96
C TYR A 558 17.89 5.84 17.00
N HIS A 559 18.41 4.67 17.36
CA HIS A 559 18.15 3.45 16.61
C HIS A 559 16.65 3.18 16.55
N CYS A 560 16.24 2.50 15.49
CA CYS A 560 14.86 2.22 15.17
C CYS A 560 14.62 0.72 15.03
N TYR A 561 13.36 0.33 15.05
CA TYR A 561 12.88 -0.95 14.57
C TYR A 561 11.77 -0.70 13.55
N TYR A 562 11.88 -1.27 12.35
CA TYR A 562 10.93 -1.06 11.26
C TYR A 562 10.03 -2.29 11.11
N GLY A 563 8.80 -2.19 11.61
CA GLY A 563 7.81 -3.25 11.55
C GLY A 563 6.81 -3.10 10.40
N ASP A 564 5.89 -4.05 10.31
CA ASP A 564 4.79 -4.01 9.34
C ASP A 564 3.72 -2.99 9.75
N ASN A 565 3.80 -1.80 9.14
CA ASN A 565 2.92 -0.65 9.40
C ASN A 565 3.24 0.15 10.68
N TYR A 566 4.45 -0.02 11.23
CA TYR A 566 4.91 0.78 12.37
C TYR A 566 6.44 0.93 12.42
N VAL A 567 6.92 1.96 13.11
CA VAL A 567 8.34 2.16 13.44
C VAL A 567 8.44 2.46 14.94
N VAL A 568 9.39 1.84 15.63
CA VAL A 568 9.64 2.07 17.07
C VAL A 568 11.02 2.66 17.27
N THR A 569 11.16 3.62 18.17
CA THR A 569 12.44 4.11 18.65
C THR A 569 12.37 4.42 20.14
N GLN A 570 13.49 4.26 20.84
CA GLN A 570 13.63 4.55 22.26
C GLN A 570 14.45 5.83 22.41
N SER A 571 13.84 6.82 23.06
CA SER A 571 14.54 8.03 23.52
C SER A 571 14.87 7.91 25.01
N LEU A 572 15.59 8.88 25.56
CA LEU A 572 16.05 8.85 26.96
C LEU A 572 14.92 8.66 27.99
N HIS A 573 13.71 9.17 27.71
CA HIS A 573 12.58 9.17 28.65
C HIS A 573 11.26 8.70 28.02
N SER A 574 11.30 8.10 26.83
CA SER A 574 10.08 7.61 26.17
C SER A 574 10.35 6.62 25.06
N TYR A 575 9.37 5.77 24.79
CA TYR A 575 9.26 5.04 23.54
C TYR A 575 8.36 5.82 22.58
N ASN A 576 8.82 6.04 21.35
CA ASN A 576 8.02 6.64 20.30
C ASN A 576 7.68 5.56 19.27
N VAL A 577 6.38 5.38 19.03
CA VAL A 577 5.83 4.38 18.11
C VAL A 577 5.06 5.12 17.02
N LEU A 578 5.62 5.13 15.81
CA LEU A 578 4.99 5.70 14.64
C LEU A 578 4.16 4.64 13.93
N LEU A 579 2.84 4.82 13.90
CA LEU A 579 1.88 3.92 13.25
C LEU A 579 1.42 4.53 11.93
N TYR A 580 1.18 3.70 10.90
CA TYR A 580 0.63 4.20 9.64
C TYR A 580 -0.40 3.27 9.04
N ASN A 581 -1.60 3.81 8.80
CA ASN A 581 -2.71 3.10 8.18
C ASN A 581 -2.83 3.48 6.70
N THR A 582 -2.49 2.53 5.82
CA THR A 582 -2.58 2.72 4.37
C THR A 582 -3.97 2.44 3.80
N LYS A 583 -4.86 1.84 4.58
CA LYS A 583 -6.16 1.35 4.16
C LYS A 583 -7.20 2.48 4.10
N SER A 584 -8.32 2.19 3.43
CA SER A 584 -9.47 3.11 3.31
C SER A 584 -10.45 3.02 4.48
N TYR A 585 -10.10 2.29 5.54
CA TYR A 585 -10.90 2.11 6.76
C TYR A 585 -9.97 2.17 7.98
N ASP A 586 -10.55 2.36 9.17
CA ASP A 586 -9.82 2.47 10.44
C ASP A 586 -9.21 1.13 10.87
N GLN A 587 -8.03 1.16 11.48
CA GLN A 587 -7.29 -0.04 11.88
C GLN A 587 -6.93 0.04 13.36
N ASP A 588 -7.12 -1.06 14.09
CA ASP A 588 -6.71 -1.17 15.49
C ASP A 588 -5.27 -1.72 15.58
N PHE A 589 -4.44 -1.06 16.37
CA PHE A 589 -3.06 -1.45 16.68
C PHE A 589 -2.96 -1.82 18.17
N TYR A 590 -2.26 -2.91 18.45
CA TYR A 590 -2.14 -3.50 19.79
C TYR A 590 -0.70 -3.40 20.25
N ILE A 591 -0.40 -2.45 21.12
CA ILE A 591 0.95 -2.23 21.64
C ILE A 591 1.13 -3.05 22.92
N THR A 592 2.18 -3.85 22.95
CA THR A 592 2.59 -4.71 24.06
C THR A 592 4.03 -4.44 24.42
N HIS A 593 4.40 -4.70 25.66
CA HIS A 593 5.73 -4.47 26.19
C HIS A 593 6.23 -5.73 26.90
N GLN A 594 7.54 -6.01 26.79
CA GLN A 594 8.15 -7.19 27.41
C GLN A 594 9.10 -6.84 28.57
N GLU A 595 9.48 -5.58 28.76
CA GLU A 595 10.51 -5.22 29.74
C GLU A 595 9.96 -4.76 31.10
N ASP A 596 10.79 -4.86 32.13
CA ASP A 596 10.46 -4.41 33.48
C ASP A 596 10.61 -2.87 33.67
N GLN A 597 11.00 -2.13 32.62
CA GLN A 597 11.37 -0.71 32.71
C GLN A 597 10.22 0.28 32.43
N ILE A 598 9.13 -0.15 31.81
CA ILE A 598 7.94 0.71 31.65
C ILE A 598 7.13 0.64 32.94
N LEU A 599 7.10 1.74 33.69
CA LEU A 599 6.28 1.87 34.88
C LEU A 599 4.80 1.80 34.51
N SER A 600 4.05 0.94 35.21
CA SER A 600 2.60 0.89 35.14
C SER A 600 1.99 1.58 36.38
N PRO A 601 1.02 2.49 36.22
CA PRO A 601 0.43 2.94 34.96
C PRO A 601 1.34 3.89 34.15
N THR A 602 1.34 3.74 32.82
CA THR A 602 2.14 4.54 31.89
C THR A 602 1.28 5.64 31.27
N LEU A 603 1.80 6.86 31.25
CA LEU A 603 1.20 7.94 30.46
C LEU A 603 1.50 7.75 28.98
N ILE A 604 0.48 7.90 28.14
CA ILE A 604 0.57 7.72 26.70
C ILE A 604 -0.02 8.96 26.01
N SER A 605 0.71 9.55 25.07
CA SER A 605 0.15 10.54 24.14
C SER A 605 -0.02 9.94 22.75
N THR A 606 -1.08 10.36 22.05
CA THR A 606 -1.34 9.98 20.66
C THR A 606 -1.56 11.23 19.81
N GLU A 607 -0.82 11.35 18.71
CA GLU A 607 -0.97 12.40 17.71
C GLU A 607 -1.40 11.81 16.37
N ILE A 608 -2.61 12.09 15.89
CA ILE A 608 -3.13 11.58 14.62
C ILE A 608 -3.06 12.66 13.53
N LEU A 609 -2.48 12.29 12.39
CA LEU A 609 -2.24 13.13 11.23
C LEU A 609 -2.87 12.53 9.97
N ASN A 610 -3.74 13.30 9.30
CA ASN A 610 -4.41 12.90 8.05
C ASN A 610 -4.91 14.15 7.28
N SER A 611 -5.77 13.96 6.28
CA SER A 611 -6.35 15.08 5.53
C SER A 611 -7.36 15.94 6.33
N GLN A 612 -7.81 15.46 7.49
CA GLN A 612 -8.74 16.18 8.37
C GLN A 612 -8.01 16.88 9.52
N ASN A 613 -6.96 16.26 10.05
CA ASN A 613 -6.16 16.71 11.19
C ASN A 613 -4.73 17.01 10.72
N GLY A 614 -4.27 18.26 10.86
CA GLY A 614 -2.99 18.71 10.32
C GLY A 614 -3.04 19.16 8.85
N ALA A 615 -4.22 19.54 8.36
CA ALA A 615 -4.41 20.24 7.09
C ALA A 615 -5.56 21.25 7.23
N VAL A 616 -5.41 22.45 6.68
CA VAL A 616 -6.46 23.49 6.73
C VAL A 616 -7.61 23.25 5.74
N ASP A 617 -7.44 22.37 4.76
CA ASP A 617 -8.45 22.11 3.74
C ASP A 617 -9.77 21.60 4.31
N SER A 618 -9.72 20.83 5.41
CA SER A 618 -10.92 20.39 6.13
C SER A 618 -11.65 21.53 6.86
N MET A 619 -10.94 22.62 7.15
CA MET A 619 -11.47 23.80 7.86
C MET A 619 -12.08 24.84 6.91
N ILE A 620 -11.78 24.73 5.61
CA ILE A 620 -12.22 25.68 4.58
C ILE A 620 -13.33 25.03 3.76
N CYS A 621 -14.41 25.77 3.49
CA CYS A 621 -15.48 25.27 2.65
C CYS A 621 -14.94 24.89 1.25
N PRO A 622 -15.17 23.66 0.74
CA PRO A 622 -14.64 23.22 -0.56
C PRO A 622 -15.09 24.05 -1.77
N ARG A 623 -16.15 24.85 -1.62
CA ARG A 623 -16.62 25.79 -2.66
C ARG A 623 -15.65 26.97 -2.86
N ILE A 624 -14.80 27.26 -1.88
CA ILE A 624 -13.82 28.34 -1.93
C ILE A 624 -12.56 27.80 -2.61
N LYS A 625 -12.42 28.10 -3.91
CA LYS A 625 -11.25 27.66 -4.70
C LYS A 625 -10.08 28.64 -4.65
N ASP A 626 -10.37 29.94 -4.67
CA ASP A 626 -9.34 30.98 -4.57
C ASP A 626 -9.11 31.36 -3.11
N LYS A 627 -7.96 30.94 -2.57
CA LYS A 627 -7.52 31.27 -1.22
C LYS A 627 -6.55 32.46 -1.17
N SER A 628 -6.09 32.95 -2.33
CA SER A 628 -5.05 33.98 -2.41
C SER A 628 -5.44 35.29 -1.71
N ARG A 629 -6.75 35.58 -1.68
CA ARG A 629 -7.33 36.80 -1.11
C ARG A 629 -7.68 36.69 0.39
N PHE A 630 -7.29 35.62 1.07
CA PHE A 630 -7.60 35.47 2.49
C PHE A 630 -6.94 36.58 3.32
N PRO A 631 -7.67 37.30 4.18
CA PRO A 631 -7.08 38.30 5.07
C PRO A 631 -6.04 37.68 6.01
N ASN A 632 -4.97 38.41 6.32
CA ASN A 632 -3.90 37.92 7.21
C ASN A 632 -4.42 37.43 8.57
N LEU A 633 -5.44 38.10 9.13
CA LEU A 633 -6.09 37.68 10.37
C LEU A 633 -6.74 36.28 10.25
N LEU A 634 -7.37 35.98 9.12
CA LEU A 634 -7.95 34.66 8.86
C LEU A 634 -6.86 33.60 8.66
N LYS A 635 -5.82 33.91 7.88
CA LYS A 635 -4.66 33.03 7.70
C LYS A 635 -4.02 32.66 9.04
N PHE A 636 -3.83 33.67 9.91
CA PHE A 636 -3.31 33.47 11.27
C PHE A 636 -4.24 32.60 12.10
N LYS A 637 -5.56 32.87 12.09
CA LYS A 637 -6.54 32.07 12.82
C LYS A 637 -6.52 30.60 12.38
N LEU A 638 -6.54 30.33 11.07
CA LEU A 638 -6.42 28.97 10.52
C LEU A 638 -5.14 28.28 11.02
N SER A 639 -4.02 29.00 11.03
CA SER A 639 -2.73 28.45 11.47
C SER A 639 -2.69 28.11 12.96
N GLN A 640 -3.50 28.76 13.80
CA GLN A 640 -3.57 28.47 15.25
C GLN A 640 -4.38 27.21 15.54
N TYR A 641 -5.42 26.94 14.76
CA TYR A 641 -6.29 25.77 14.96
C TYR A 641 -5.82 24.54 14.17
N ASN A 642 -4.95 24.72 13.18
CA ASN A 642 -4.40 23.62 12.39
C ASN A 642 -3.31 22.88 13.17
N THR A 643 -3.69 21.74 13.74
CA THR A 643 -2.78 20.81 14.44
C THR A 643 -3.17 19.37 14.13
N PRO A 644 -2.26 18.40 14.31
CA PRO A 644 -2.64 17.00 14.48
C PRO A 644 -3.65 16.86 15.63
N HIS A 645 -4.44 15.79 15.60
CA HIS A 645 -5.34 15.50 16.71
C HIS A 645 -4.52 14.88 17.85
N PHE A 646 -4.45 15.58 18.98
CA PHE A 646 -3.67 15.18 20.15
C PHE A 646 -4.58 14.69 21.27
N SER A 647 -4.26 13.52 21.84
CA SER A 647 -4.92 12.96 23.01
C SER A 647 -3.90 12.41 24.00
N VAL A 648 -4.27 12.37 25.28
CA VAL A 648 -3.48 11.77 26.36
C VAL A 648 -4.33 10.71 27.05
N ASP A 649 -3.71 9.59 27.36
CA ASP A 649 -4.30 8.42 27.99
C ASP A 649 -3.36 7.87 29.07
N GLU A 650 -3.87 6.97 29.89
CA GLU A 650 -3.12 6.23 30.89
C GLU A 650 -3.42 4.73 30.74
N HIS A 651 -2.40 3.90 30.65
CA HIS A 651 -2.56 2.46 30.46
C HIS A 651 -1.65 1.66 31.39
N ASP A 652 -2.19 0.57 31.91
CA ASP A 652 -1.47 -0.39 32.72
C ASP A 652 -1.26 -1.68 31.89
N PHE A 653 0.00 -1.95 31.52
CA PHE A 653 0.37 -3.07 30.66
C PHE A 653 0.19 -4.44 31.34
N ASP A 654 0.00 -4.48 32.66
CA ASP A 654 -0.37 -5.72 33.37
C ASP A 654 -1.78 -6.18 32.99
N ASN A 655 -2.65 -5.26 32.54
CA ASN A 655 -4.00 -5.56 32.08
C ASN A 655 -4.07 -5.96 30.58
N GLY A 656 -2.91 -6.05 29.92
CA GLY A 656 -2.78 -6.46 28.52
C GLY A 656 -2.33 -5.33 27.58
N ALA A 657 -2.56 -5.52 26.28
CA ALA A 657 -2.10 -4.60 25.25
C ALA A 657 -2.83 -3.25 25.30
N TYR A 658 -2.09 -2.15 25.10
CA TYR A 658 -2.68 -0.85 24.80
C TYR A 658 -3.25 -0.87 23.38
N VAL A 659 -4.53 -0.56 23.22
CA VAL A 659 -5.22 -0.61 21.92
C VAL A 659 -5.53 0.79 21.45
N THR A 660 -4.98 1.17 20.29
CA THR A 660 -5.28 2.45 19.65
C THR A 660 -5.88 2.24 18.26
N LYS A 661 -6.89 3.03 17.92
CA LYS A 661 -7.56 2.99 16.61
C LYS A 661 -7.04 4.11 15.74
N ILE A 662 -6.43 3.74 14.61
CA ILE A 662 -5.81 4.67 13.68
C ILE A 662 -6.71 4.83 12.45
N PRO A 663 -7.21 6.05 12.15
CA PRO A 663 -8.12 6.28 11.04
C PRO A 663 -7.57 5.86 9.68
N ALA A 664 -8.46 5.65 8.71
CA ALA A 664 -8.06 5.43 7.32
C ALA A 664 -7.05 6.47 6.81
N LYS A 665 -6.09 6.03 5.98
CA LYS A 665 -5.13 6.89 5.26
C LYS A 665 -4.34 7.87 6.16
N SER A 666 -4.03 7.45 7.38
CA SER A 666 -3.45 8.32 8.41
C SER A 666 -2.11 7.81 8.93
N VAL A 667 -1.40 8.69 9.61
CA VAL A 667 -0.21 8.40 10.40
C VAL A 667 -0.50 8.82 11.83
N ALA A 668 -0.03 8.05 12.81
CA ALA A 668 -0.15 8.41 14.21
C ALA A 668 1.17 8.25 14.95
N MET A 669 1.52 9.19 15.82
CA MET A 669 2.59 9.02 16.79
C MET A 669 1.99 8.61 18.12
N VAL A 670 2.45 7.50 18.69
CA VAL A 670 2.14 7.09 20.06
C VAL A 670 3.41 7.18 20.89
N THR A 671 3.40 7.99 21.94
CA THR A 671 4.54 8.17 22.83
C THR A 671 4.23 7.63 24.21
N LEU A 672 5.01 6.66 24.66
CA LEU A 672 4.92 6.06 25.99
C LEU A 672 5.99 6.73 26.86
N TYR A 673 5.60 7.43 27.92
CA TYR A 673 6.53 8.17 28.78
C TYR A 673 7.06 7.29 29.91
N ASN A 674 8.39 7.17 29.99
CA ASN A 674 9.08 6.54 31.11
C ASN A 674 9.36 7.66 32.14
N THR A 675 8.52 7.78 33.18
CA THR A 675 8.70 8.80 34.23
C THR A 675 9.82 8.47 35.19
#